data_AF-A0A7X6J9Z6-F1
#
_entry.id   AF-A0A7X6J9Z6-F1
#
_cell.length_a   1.000
_cell.length_b   1.000
_cell.length_c   1.000
_cell.angle_alpha   90.00
_cell.angle_beta   90.00
_cell.angle_gamma   90.00
#
_symmetry.space_group_name_H-M   'P 1'
#
loop_
_entity.id
_entity.type
_entity.pdbx_description
1 polymer ?
#
loop_
_entity_poly.entity_id
_entity_poly.type
_entity_poly.pdbx_seq_one_letter_code
_entity_poly.pdbx_strand_id
1 'polypeptide(L)'
;MSIFDNSPDGSRTEPQIIGEFPCTQTQLRCWIIDQLSPGNPALNVAVRWEIRGAFKASTLEAAFRKVVQRHEILRTRFVERNGHPFQQAVSEINFKMSVIDLRGMAPEQRQARILSIGEETAQAPFDLSTPGLFRVTLLMAENERGVLLITAHQSCFDGWSIRVLGREVGEIAAAIDAGRQPVLPELPLQYGDYALWQQEYLQGYGFETEKTFWRETLKDAPYFEVAPDRPRGAVKTSHGNILSIAQPLAFSERMDAAARAHRVSQYSYGAAIVSAVLHRLTLAPTVLFGSQVAGREHSDLEDLIGVFINNLVLRFDFASDVSFAEHIHAVSETVEGVLNHQRMPFNKLVELINPVRDPARNPLISVNFNLQKAFLEDRRYGGFELISSASQSPGVIYDLSFIMIGRPTGWRMSIEYNADLFEVETIESLLQLWRQAYEIALEHPEAPLSSLIAPERQTATHVKDASVGGSTASSPSTDTQMETLAALWRDILQVQQIRPEDDFFALGGHSLLALRLLSAVRTTFNAPATLELLFKKPTFAGFAAAIFDRGEAQASREEAANPWELVTCKQGTGTAAVYTLNHPFLYYRLANELPATVSVHNVNMFHADLESGLADLPIEDIARHAIDTMQIDASAGPVAIVGLCVNGIVAMEVSRQLREKGIEVGFTAMIDAWAPGYFASLPKREQKRWGRERRSKRLAYFTKKLLLGRIRLIDYLKEFEISLALLRLFGVKAGEYSPEEQANDAVTKLLVIAARRYKPAQVRDPSVILLRSRANHPRARKLLFGWGEAVAADTMVVDIDGWHEDSLTSNGIRDLASIFSQKLIGK
;
A
#
# COMPACT_ATOMS: atom_id res chain seq x y z
N MET A 1 -5.94 -41.60 20.21
CA MET A 1 -7.35 -41.42 19.80
C MET A 1 -7.44 -40.04 19.16
N SER A 2 -8.04 -39.89 17.97
CA SER A 2 -8.03 -38.60 17.27
C SER A 2 -8.90 -37.57 18.00
N ILE A 3 -8.39 -36.34 18.12
CA ILE A 3 -9.10 -35.18 18.69
C ILE A 3 -9.62 -34.25 17.57
N PHE A 4 -9.31 -34.56 16.30
CA PHE A 4 -9.54 -33.69 15.14
C PHE A 4 -10.62 -34.20 14.17
N ASP A 5 -11.50 -35.11 14.59
CA ASP A 5 -12.67 -35.49 13.78
C ASP A 5 -13.80 -34.45 13.96
N ASN A 6 -13.88 -33.53 13.00
CA ASN A 6 -14.97 -32.57 12.83
C ASN A 6 -15.85 -32.98 11.63
N SER A 7 -16.31 -34.24 11.58
CA SER A 7 -17.33 -34.68 10.63
C SER A 7 -18.57 -33.76 10.69
N PRO A 8 -18.96 -33.09 9.58
CA PRO A 8 -19.97 -32.02 9.61
C PRO A 8 -21.40 -32.57 9.59
N ASP A 9 -22.21 -32.17 10.57
CA ASP A 9 -23.64 -32.49 10.61
C ASP A 9 -24.45 -31.71 9.54
N GLY A 10 -25.45 -32.38 8.99
CA GLY A 10 -25.93 -32.19 7.62
C GLY A 10 -27.01 -31.13 7.39
N SER A 11 -26.78 -29.86 7.78
CA SER A 11 -27.71 -28.77 7.38
C SER A 11 -27.11 -27.36 7.28
N ARG A 12 -25.78 -27.21 7.09
CA ARG A 12 -25.16 -25.89 7.01
C ARG A 12 -25.22 -25.29 5.60
N THR A 13 -26.01 -24.22 5.47
CA THR A 13 -25.77 -23.19 4.45
C THR A 13 -24.34 -22.66 4.58
N GLU A 14 -23.62 -22.49 3.47
CA GLU A 14 -22.31 -21.84 3.52
C GLU A 14 -22.44 -20.42 4.11
N PRO A 15 -21.50 -19.98 4.97
CA PRO A 15 -21.56 -18.65 5.56
C PRO A 15 -21.37 -17.59 4.47
N GLN A 16 -22.30 -16.64 4.40
CA GLN A 16 -22.40 -15.67 3.31
C GLN A 16 -21.10 -14.86 3.17
N ILE A 17 -20.57 -14.77 1.95
CA ILE A 17 -19.46 -13.87 1.63
C ILE A 17 -19.96 -12.42 1.77
N ILE A 18 -19.35 -11.64 2.66
CA ILE A 18 -19.71 -10.24 2.91
C ILE A 18 -18.77 -9.25 2.23
N GLY A 19 -17.53 -9.67 1.92
CA GLY A 19 -16.52 -8.83 1.29
C GLY A 19 -15.42 -9.67 0.67
N GLU A 20 -14.87 -9.19 -0.44
CA GLU A 20 -13.74 -9.79 -1.12
C GLU A 20 -12.74 -8.70 -1.51
N PHE A 21 -11.47 -8.92 -1.19
CA PHE A 21 -10.43 -7.89 -1.20
C PHE A 21 -9.12 -8.45 -1.77
N PRO A 22 -8.25 -7.60 -2.35
CA PRO A 22 -6.87 -8.01 -2.65
C PRO A 22 -6.15 -8.48 -1.38
N CYS A 23 -5.13 -9.34 -1.51
CA CYS A 23 -4.17 -9.53 -0.43
C CYS A 23 -3.23 -8.31 -0.31
N THR A 24 -2.88 -7.94 0.92
CA THR A 24 -1.73 -7.05 1.15
C THR A 24 -0.42 -7.75 0.77
N GLN A 25 0.66 -6.98 0.59
CA GLN A 25 1.97 -7.55 0.27
C GLN A 25 2.50 -8.47 1.39
N THR A 26 2.22 -8.15 2.66
CA THR A 26 2.56 -9.03 3.78
C THR A 26 1.75 -10.33 3.74
N GLN A 27 0.45 -10.27 3.43
CA GLN A 27 -0.36 -11.48 3.23
C GLN A 27 0.09 -12.32 2.03
N LEU A 28 0.43 -11.68 0.92
CA LEU A 28 0.98 -12.34 -0.25
C LEU A 28 2.30 -13.05 0.08
N ARG A 29 3.15 -12.48 0.95
CA ARG A 29 4.34 -13.17 1.49
C ARG A 29 3.95 -14.42 2.27
N CYS A 30 3.02 -14.30 3.22
CA CYS A 30 2.57 -15.42 4.05
C CYS A 30 1.96 -16.55 3.20
N TRP A 31 1.12 -16.19 2.22
CA TRP A 31 0.51 -17.16 1.29
C TRP A 31 1.57 -17.86 0.43
N ILE A 32 2.53 -17.14 -0.16
CA ILE A 32 3.61 -17.76 -0.95
C ILE A 32 4.44 -18.72 -0.09
N ILE A 33 4.77 -18.37 1.16
CA ILE A 33 5.54 -19.24 2.07
C ILE A 33 4.74 -20.49 2.44
N ASP A 34 3.44 -20.35 2.71
CA ASP A 34 2.54 -21.49 2.95
C ASP A 34 2.39 -22.38 1.71
N GLN A 35 2.20 -21.84 0.51
CA GLN A 35 2.11 -22.67 -0.71
C GLN A 35 3.44 -23.40 -1.05
N LEU A 36 4.58 -22.87 -0.61
CA LEU A 36 5.89 -23.56 -0.72
C LEU A 36 6.10 -24.61 0.39
N SER A 37 5.41 -24.49 1.53
CA SER A 37 5.52 -25.42 2.66
C SER A 37 4.20 -25.44 3.45
N PRO A 38 3.17 -26.18 2.98
CA PRO A 38 1.82 -26.08 3.51
C PRO A 38 1.73 -26.46 4.99
N GLY A 39 1.16 -25.56 5.80
CA GLY A 39 1.05 -25.75 7.24
C GLY A 39 2.33 -25.51 8.04
N ASN A 40 3.34 -24.84 7.47
CA ASN A 40 4.58 -24.48 8.17
C ASN A 40 4.31 -23.66 9.45
N PRO A 41 4.67 -24.16 10.65
CA PRO A 41 4.32 -23.51 11.91
C PRO A 41 5.08 -22.19 12.16
N ALA A 42 6.14 -21.88 11.41
CA ALA A 42 6.82 -20.58 11.50
C ALA A 42 5.95 -19.39 11.02
N LEU A 43 4.78 -19.64 10.42
CA LEU A 43 3.76 -18.63 10.15
C LEU A 43 2.66 -18.54 11.23
N ASN A 44 2.76 -19.30 12.33
CA ASN A 44 1.85 -19.17 13.47
C ASN A 44 2.32 -18.07 14.43
N VAL A 45 1.39 -17.26 14.92
CA VAL A 45 1.58 -16.31 16.03
C VAL A 45 0.98 -16.93 17.28
N ALA A 46 1.84 -17.46 18.15
CA ALA A 46 1.46 -18.13 19.41
C ALA A 46 1.59 -17.20 20.62
N VAL A 47 0.51 -17.05 21.38
CA VAL A 47 0.41 -16.16 22.55
C VAL A 47 -0.05 -16.96 23.77
N ARG A 48 0.64 -16.76 24.90
CA ARG A 48 0.23 -17.27 26.21
C ARG A 48 -0.10 -16.13 27.17
N TRP A 49 -1.33 -16.13 27.69
CA TRP A 49 -1.71 -15.33 28.86
C TRP A 49 -1.99 -16.23 30.05
N GLU A 50 -1.55 -15.81 31.23
CA GLU A 50 -2.09 -16.34 32.49
C GLU A 50 -3.30 -15.47 32.86
N ILE A 51 -4.39 -16.12 33.29
CA ILE A 51 -5.59 -15.43 33.79
C ILE A 51 -5.77 -15.79 35.27
N ARG A 52 -5.95 -14.79 36.13
CA ARG A 52 -6.09 -14.98 37.58
C ARG A 52 -7.32 -14.25 38.13
N GLY A 53 -7.87 -14.75 39.23
CA GLY A 53 -9.07 -14.22 39.89
C GLY A 53 -10.37 -14.85 39.38
N ALA A 54 -11.48 -14.14 39.54
CA ALA A 54 -12.81 -14.64 39.23
C ALA A 54 -13.16 -14.45 37.75
N PHE A 55 -13.14 -15.54 36.97
CA PHE A 55 -13.55 -15.60 35.57
C PHE A 55 -14.41 -16.84 35.27
N LYS A 56 -15.12 -16.83 34.14
CA LYS A 56 -15.92 -17.97 33.65
C LYS A 56 -15.53 -18.31 32.21
N ALA A 57 -15.32 -19.59 31.92
CA ALA A 57 -14.99 -20.05 30.57
C ALA A 57 -16.05 -19.65 29.52
N SER A 58 -17.34 -19.70 29.87
CA SER A 58 -18.45 -19.28 29.01
C SER A 58 -18.45 -17.78 28.73
N THR A 59 -18.13 -16.93 29.73
CA THR A 59 -17.98 -15.49 29.53
C THR A 59 -16.80 -15.16 28.61
N LEU A 60 -15.67 -15.85 28.78
CA LEU A 60 -14.49 -15.71 27.92
C LEU A 60 -14.78 -16.16 26.47
N GLU A 61 -15.43 -17.31 26.27
CA GLU A 61 -15.84 -17.77 24.93
C GLU A 61 -16.77 -16.77 24.24
N ALA A 62 -17.75 -16.24 24.97
CA ALA A 62 -18.66 -15.19 24.46
C ALA A 62 -17.91 -13.89 24.12
N ALA A 63 -16.87 -13.53 24.88
CA ALA A 63 -16.01 -12.39 24.59
C ALA A 63 -15.17 -12.60 23.32
N PHE A 64 -14.48 -13.74 23.19
CA PHE A 64 -13.75 -14.09 21.96
C PHE A 64 -14.67 -14.15 20.74
N ARG A 65 -15.87 -14.74 20.85
CA ARG A 65 -16.88 -14.77 19.77
C ARG A 65 -17.29 -13.36 19.33
N LYS A 66 -17.45 -12.41 20.26
CA LYS A 66 -17.71 -10.99 19.93
C LYS A 66 -16.54 -10.32 19.22
N VAL A 67 -15.29 -10.59 19.61
CA VAL A 67 -14.10 -10.04 18.91
C VAL A 67 -13.97 -10.63 17.51
N VAL A 68 -14.14 -11.95 17.35
CA VAL A 68 -14.16 -12.63 16.04
C VAL A 68 -15.25 -12.05 15.12
N GLN A 69 -16.44 -11.74 15.66
CA GLN A 69 -17.48 -11.11 14.84
C GLN A 69 -17.13 -9.66 14.47
N ARG A 70 -16.47 -8.90 15.37
CA ARG A 70 -16.14 -7.48 15.23
C ARG A 70 -15.00 -7.20 14.23
N HIS A 71 -14.01 -8.07 14.11
CA HIS A 71 -12.89 -7.92 13.17
C HIS A 71 -13.01 -8.93 12.03
N GLU A 72 -13.32 -8.46 10.83
CA GLU A 72 -13.57 -9.32 9.65
C GLU A 72 -12.40 -10.25 9.33
N ILE A 73 -11.17 -9.82 9.58
CA ILE A 73 -9.95 -10.58 9.29
C ILE A 73 -9.87 -11.91 10.05
N LEU A 74 -10.51 -12.02 11.22
CA LEU A 74 -10.61 -13.27 11.98
C LEU A 74 -11.63 -14.26 11.38
N ARG A 75 -12.47 -13.78 10.46
CA ARG A 75 -13.46 -14.54 9.66
C ARG A 75 -13.05 -14.67 8.18
N THR A 76 -11.84 -14.23 7.81
CA THR A 76 -11.34 -14.30 6.43
C THR A 76 -10.75 -15.66 6.09
N ARG A 77 -11.05 -16.14 4.88
CA ARG A 77 -10.26 -17.17 4.17
C ARG A 77 -9.51 -16.56 2.98
N PHE A 78 -8.53 -17.28 2.45
CA PHE A 78 -7.80 -16.92 1.24
C PHE A 78 -8.23 -17.84 0.09
N VAL A 79 -8.56 -17.25 -1.05
CA VAL A 79 -8.98 -17.99 -2.26
C VAL A 79 -8.13 -17.57 -3.45
N GLU A 80 -7.61 -18.52 -4.21
CA GLU A 80 -6.85 -18.20 -5.42
C GLU A 80 -7.79 -17.96 -6.61
N ARG A 81 -7.46 -16.95 -7.43
CA ARG A 81 -8.05 -16.75 -8.76
C ARG A 81 -6.95 -16.34 -9.74
N ASN A 82 -6.79 -17.09 -10.82
CA ASN A 82 -5.84 -16.81 -11.90
C ASN A 82 -4.38 -16.62 -11.42
N GLY A 83 -3.89 -17.42 -10.47
CA GLY A 83 -2.53 -17.29 -9.91
C GLY A 83 -2.37 -16.19 -8.86
N HIS A 84 -3.47 -15.62 -8.34
CA HIS A 84 -3.44 -14.53 -7.36
C HIS A 84 -4.36 -14.83 -6.16
N PRO A 85 -3.87 -14.71 -4.91
CA PRO A 85 -4.71 -14.87 -3.72
C PRO A 85 -5.55 -13.63 -3.43
N PHE A 86 -6.81 -13.85 -3.09
CA PHE A 86 -7.76 -12.85 -2.61
C PHE A 86 -8.23 -13.19 -1.20
N GLN A 87 -8.43 -12.15 -0.38
CA GLN A 87 -9.09 -12.27 0.91
C GLN A 87 -10.60 -12.36 0.68
N GLN A 88 -11.26 -13.31 1.35
CA GLN A 88 -12.72 -13.43 1.32
C GLN A 88 -13.25 -13.55 2.75
N ALA A 89 -13.93 -12.49 3.21
CA ALA A 89 -14.54 -12.42 4.53
C ALA A 89 -15.94 -13.04 4.50
N VAL A 90 -16.20 -14.00 5.39
CA VAL A 90 -17.54 -14.62 5.54
C VAL A 90 -18.28 -14.05 6.76
N SER A 91 -19.61 -14.00 6.68
CA SER A 91 -20.51 -13.32 7.62
C SER A 91 -20.30 -13.71 9.08
N GLU A 92 -20.05 -14.99 9.33
CA GLU A 92 -19.83 -15.58 10.65
C GLU A 92 -18.96 -16.84 10.54
N ILE A 93 -18.37 -17.27 11.66
CA ILE A 93 -17.74 -18.59 11.78
C ILE A 93 -18.20 -19.28 13.06
N ASN A 94 -18.23 -20.61 13.05
CA ASN A 94 -18.54 -21.46 14.21
C ASN A 94 -17.35 -21.49 15.21
N PHE A 95 -16.95 -20.33 15.73
CA PHE A 95 -15.90 -20.21 16.72
C PHE A 95 -16.30 -20.91 18.03
N LYS A 96 -15.40 -21.76 18.54
CA LYS A 96 -15.47 -22.41 19.85
C LYS A 96 -14.13 -22.24 20.56
N MET A 97 -14.15 -22.04 21.87
CA MET A 97 -12.95 -22.07 22.70
C MET A 97 -12.80 -23.47 23.29
N SER A 98 -11.64 -24.10 23.10
CA SER A 98 -11.34 -25.38 23.77
C SER A 98 -11.14 -25.14 25.27
N VAL A 99 -11.68 -25.99 26.12
CA VAL A 99 -11.48 -25.92 27.58
C VAL A 99 -10.95 -27.27 28.07
N ILE A 100 -9.81 -27.25 28.76
CA ILE A 100 -9.15 -28.44 29.29
C ILE A 100 -8.95 -28.24 30.78
N ASP A 101 -9.46 -29.17 31.59
CA ASP A 101 -9.31 -29.12 33.05
C ASP A 101 -8.06 -29.88 33.51
N LEU A 102 -7.11 -29.16 34.11
CA LEU A 102 -5.86 -29.71 34.63
C LEU A 102 -5.79 -29.61 36.17
N ARG A 103 -6.86 -29.17 36.84
CA ARG A 103 -6.92 -28.94 38.30
C ARG A 103 -6.69 -30.22 39.10
N GLY A 104 -7.06 -31.37 38.54
CA GLY A 104 -6.84 -32.71 39.13
C GLY A 104 -5.42 -33.27 39.00
N MET A 105 -4.52 -32.61 38.26
CA MET A 105 -3.13 -33.07 38.10
C MET A 105 -2.22 -32.54 39.22
N ALA A 106 -1.15 -33.28 39.56
CA ALA A 106 -0.09 -32.79 40.45
C ALA A 106 0.63 -31.56 39.84
N PRO A 107 1.18 -30.62 40.63
CA PRO A 107 1.68 -29.34 40.12
C PRO A 107 2.75 -29.45 39.02
N GLU A 108 3.69 -30.37 39.16
CA GLU A 108 4.81 -30.59 38.25
C GLU A 108 4.30 -31.18 36.91
N GLN A 109 3.44 -32.18 37.01
CA GLN A 109 2.76 -32.80 35.86
C GLN A 109 1.85 -31.78 35.13
N ARG A 110 1.15 -30.94 35.89
CA ARG A 110 0.30 -29.86 35.39
C ARG A 110 1.11 -28.85 34.60
N GLN A 111 2.23 -28.37 35.14
CA GLN A 111 3.11 -27.42 34.45
C GLN A 111 3.74 -28.04 33.19
N ALA A 112 4.19 -29.29 33.25
CA ALA A 112 4.69 -30.01 32.08
C ALA A 112 3.62 -30.17 30.99
N ARG A 113 2.38 -30.53 31.35
CA ARG A 113 1.27 -30.67 30.39
C ARG A 113 0.79 -29.32 29.84
N ILE A 114 0.87 -28.23 30.61
CA ILE A 114 0.63 -26.87 30.10
C ILE A 114 1.65 -26.52 29.01
N LEU A 115 2.93 -26.88 29.19
CA LEU A 115 3.98 -26.63 28.19
C LEU A 115 3.82 -27.50 26.94
N SER A 116 3.50 -28.80 27.08
CA SER A 116 3.30 -29.64 25.88
C SER A 116 2.03 -29.27 25.11
N ILE A 117 0.92 -28.90 25.77
CA ILE A 117 -0.27 -28.38 25.07
C ILE A 117 0.04 -27.03 24.41
N GLY A 118 0.87 -26.19 25.04
CA GLY A 118 1.39 -24.96 24.43
C GLY A 118 2.11 -25.22 23.11
N GLU A 119 2.99 -26.21 23.09
CA GLU A 119 3.73 -26.65 21.89
C GLU A 119 2.80 -27.29 20.84
N GLU A 120 1.98 -28.26 21.23
CA GLU A 120 0.97 -28.94 20.39
C GLU A 120 0.05 -27.93 19.68
N THR A 121 -0.36 -26.86 20.37
CA THR A 121 -1.27 -25.83 19.79
C THR A 121 -0.55 -24.75 18.99
N ALA A 122 0.70 -24.42 19.33
CA ALA A 122 1.55 -23.49 18.58
C ALA A 122 2.05 -24.08 17.26
N GLN A 123 2.37 -25.38 17.22
CA GLN A 123 2.84 -26.08 16.02
C GLN A 123 1.72 -26.56 15.09
N ALA A 124 0.47 -26.64 15.55
CA ALA A 124 -0.64 -27.13 14.72
C ALA A 124 -0.84 -26.27 13.45
N PRO A 125 -0.95 -26.86 12.25
CA PRO A 125 -1.08 -26.11 11.00
C PRO A 125 -2.43 -25.40 10.86
N PHE A 126 -2.54 -24.47 9.91
CA PHE A 126 -3.80 -23.91 9.43
C PHE A 126 -3.99 -24.21 7.94
N ASP A 127 -5.24 -24.31 7.49
CA ASP A 127 -5.60 -24.33 6.07
C ASP A 127 -6.15 -22.95 5.70
N LEU A 128 -5.38 -22.18 4.92
CA LEU A 128 -5.72 -20.81 4.52
C LEU A 128 -6.99 -20.73 3.67
N SER A 129 -7.44 -21.83 3.04
CA SER A 129 -8.70 -21.89 2.29
C SER A 129 -9.94 -21.94 3.19
N THR A 130 -9.76 -22.21 4.49
CA THR A 130 -10.83 -22.26 5.48
C THR A 130 -10.90 -20.97 6.32
N PRO A 131 -12.10 -20.45 6.63
CA PRO A 131 -12.24 -19.26 7.46
C PRO A 131 -12.11 -19.61 8.94
N GLY A 132 -11.45 -18.74 9.71
CA GLY A 132 -11.17 -18.97 11.14
C GLY A 132 -9.74 -19.40 11.42
N LEU A 133 -8.77 -18.65 10.87
CA LEU A 133 -7.33 -18.83 11.08
C LEU A 133 -6.86 -18.38 12.49
N PHE A 134 -7.66 -18.69 13.50
CA PHE A 134 -7.55 -18.22 14.89
C PHE A 134 -8.16 -19.25 15.85
N ARG A 135 -7.38 -19.70 16.84
CA ARG A 135 -7.75 -20.74 17.82
C ARG A 135 -7.45 -20.29 19.24
N VAL A 136 -8.30 -20.72 20.18
CA VAL A 136 -8.13 -20.44 21.62
C VAL A 136 -8.38 -21.70 22.43
N THR A 137 -7.45 -22.00 23.34
CA THR A 137 -7.55 -23.07 24.34
C THR A 137 -7.35 -22.50 25.73
N LEU A 138 -8.33 -22.67 26.61
CA LEU A 138 -8.27 -22.35 28.04
C LEU A 138 -7.90 -23.59 28.83
N LEU A 139 -6.73 -23.57 29.48
CA LEU A 139 -6.31 -24.59 30.43
C LEU A 139 -6.69 -24.12 31.84
N MET A 140 -7.62 -24.80 32.51
CA MET A 140 -7.94 -24.54 33.92
C MET A 140 -6.84 -25.15 34.79
N ALA A 141 -6.03 -24.33 35.43
CA ALA A 141 -4.91 -24.77 36.25
C ALA A 141 -5.32 -24.94 37.72
N GLU A 142 -6.03 -23.94 38.27
CA GLU A 142 -6.62 -23.93 39.61
C GLU A 142 -8.02 -23.28 39.52
N ASN A 143 -8.73 -23.07 40.63
CA ASN A 143 -10.10 -22.53 40.60
C ASN A 143 -10.18 -21.06 40.15
N GLU A 144 -9.18 -20.25 40.53
CA GLU A 144 -9.07 -18.83 40.15
C GLU A 144 -7.82 -18.60 39.27
N ARG A 145 -7.40 -19.62 38.51
CA ARG A 145 -6.19 -19.58 37.70
C ARG A 145 -6.31 -20.41 36.43
N GLY A 146 -6.06 -19.80 35.28
CA GLY A 146 -6.00 -20.48 34.00
C GLY A 146 -4.86 -19.99 33.12
N VAL A 147 -4.64 -20.70 32.02
CA VAL A 147 -3.74 -20.30 30.94
C VAL A 147 -4.54 -20.26 29.64
N LEU A 148 -4.60 -19.09 29.02
CA LEU A 148 -5.13 -18.91 27.66
C LEU A 148 -3.98 -19.09 26.68
N LEU A 149 -4.09 -20.14 25.87
CA LEU A 149 -3.26 -20.37 24.69
C LEU A 149 -4.03 -19.87 23.47
N ILE A 150 -3.46 -18.92 22.75
CA ILE A 150 -4.08 -18.29 21.57
C ILE A 150 -3.11 -18.47 20.41
N THR A 151 -3.56 -19.06 19.31
CA THR A 151 -2.73 -19.25 18.11
C THR A 151 -3.48 -18.73 16.89
N ALA A 152 -2.84 -17.88 16.10
CA ALA A 152 -3.40 -17.30 14.89
C ALA A 152 -2.41 -17.43 13.73
N HIS A 153 -2.88 -17.45 12.48
CA HIS A 153 -1.98 -17.43 11.34
C HIS A 153 -1.49 -15.99 11.05
N GLN A 154 -0.23 -15.81 10.67
CA GLN A 154 0.35 -14.49 10.44
C GLN A 154 -0.33 -13.72 9.30
N SER A 155 -1.06 -14.38 8.40
CA SER A 155 -1.85 -13.69 7.37
C SER A 155 -3.10 -12.94 7.90
N CYS A 156 -3.50 -13.16 9.16
CA CYS A 156 -4.63 -12.47 9.79
C CYS A 156 -4.29 -11.70 11.08
N PHE A 157 -3.07 -11.85 11.62
CA PHE A 157 -2.75 -11.43 12.98
C PHE A 157 -1.26 -11.04 13.14
N ASP A 158 -0.99 -9.93 13.84
CA ASP A 158 0.36 -9.43 14.14
C ASP A 158 0.59 -9.17 15.64
N GLY A 159 1.83 -8.81 16.01
CA GLY A 159 2.21 -8.55 17.40
C GLY A 159 1.43 -7.41 18.07
N TRP A 160 0.93 -6.43 17.31
CA TRP A 160 0.10 -5.34 17.82
C TRP A 160 -1.34 -5.79 18.10
N SER A 161 -1.85 -6.69 17.26
CA SER A 161 -3.18 -7.30 17.40
C SER A 161 -3.33 -8.08 18.71
N ILE A 162 -2.24 -8.56 19.30
CA ILE A 162 -2.21 -9.18 20.63
C ILE A 162 -2.73 -8.21 21.71
N ARG A 163 -2.26 -6.96 21.68
CA ARG A 163 -2.66 -5.91 22.63
C ARG A 163 -4.12 -5.50 22.43
N VAL A 164 -4.57 -5.40 21.17
CA VAL A 164 -5.97 -5.13 20.81
C VAL A 164 -6.87 -6.25 21.34
N LEU A 165 -6.54 -7.50 21.03
CA LEU A 165 -7.29 -8.70 21.47
C LEU A 165 -7.42 -8.76 22.99
N GLY A 166 -6.32 -8.56 23.73
CA GLY A 166 -6.32 -8.62 25.20
C GLY A 166 -7.20 -7.55 25.83
N ARG A 167 -7.16 -6.32 25.29
CA ARG A 167 -8.01 -5.21 25.70
C ARG A 167 -9.49 -5.49 25.43
N GLU A 168 -9.84 -5.94 24.22
CA GLU A 168 -11.23 -6.16 23.85
C GLU A 168 -11.84 -7.39 24.55
N VAL A 169 -11.13 -8.51 24.64
CA VAL A 169 -11.62 -9.70 25.37
C VAL A 169 -11.80 -9.39 26.85
N GLY A 170 -10.85 -8.69 27.48
CA GLY A 170 -10.94 -8.30 28.88
C GLY A 170 -12.15 -7.39 29.17
N GLU A 171 -12.31 -6.32 28.39
CA GLU A 171 -13.44 -5.39 28.51
C GLU A 171 -14.79 -6.07 28.21
N ILE A 172 -14.89 -6.90 27.17
CA ILE A 172 -16.13 -7.60 26.84
C ILE A 172 -16.51 -8.62 27.91
N ALA A 173 -15.56 -9.39 28.44
CA ALA A 173 -15.83 -10.36 29.49
C ALA A 173 -16.28 -9.67 30.80
N ALA A 174 -15.56 -8.63 31.23
CA ALA A 174 -15.93 -7.85 32.41
C ALA A 174 -17.23 -7.05 32.23
N ALA A 175 -17.61 -6.71 31.00
CA ALA A 175 -18.92 -6.14 30.70
C ALA A 175 -20.05 -7.17 30.84
N ILE A 176 -19.87 -8.37 30.27
CA ILE A 176 -20.86 -9.46 30.34
C ILE A 176 -21.09 -9.90 31.79
N ASP A 177 -20.03 -10.14 32.57
CA ASP A 177 -20.18 -10.57 33.97
C ASP A 177 -20.76 -9.48 34.89
N ALA A 178 -20.65 -8.20 34.51
CA ALA A 178 -21.26 -7.07 35.21
C ALA A 178 -22.65 -6.66 34.65
N GLY A 179 -23.21 -7.40 33.68
CA GLY A 179 -24.53 -7.12 33.10
C GLY A 179 -24.62 -5.81 32.30
N ARG A 180 -23.49 -5.23 31.87
CA ARG A 180 -23.41 -3.96 31.14
C ARG A 180 -23.03 -4.19 29.67
N GLN A 181 -23.23 -3.17 28.84
CA GLN A 181 -22.63 -3.17 27.50
C GLN A 181 -21.11 -2.88 27.59
N PRO A 182 -20.28 -3.50 26.74
CA PRO A 182 -18.86 -3.18 26.64
C PRO A 182 -18.65 -1.83 25.94
N VAL A 183 -17.67 -1.07 26.40
CA VAL A 183 -17.28 0.22 25.82
C VAL A 183 -15.99 0.00 25.02
N LEU A 184 -16.16 -0.16 23.70
CA LEU A 184 -15.07 -0.35 22.75
C LEU A 184 -14.99 0.86 21.81
N PRO A 185 -13.81 1.18 21.24
CA PRO A 185 -13.72 2.17 20.18
C PRO A 185 -14.54 1.74 18.94
N GLU A 186 -15.04 2.70 18.18
CA GLU A 186 -15.60 2.42 16.85
C GLU A 186 -14.48 1.96 15.90
N LEU A 187 -14.78 1.01 15.01
CA LEU A 187 -13.87 0.63 13.93
C LEU A 187 -14.39 1.32 12.65
N PRO A 188 -13.79 2.44 12.21
CA PRO A 188 -14.25 3.18 11.02
C PRO A 188 -13.87 2.49 9.70
N LEU A 189 -13.04 1.45 9.79
CA LEU A 189 -12.46 0.66 8.70
C LEU A 189 -12.42 -0.81 9.14
N GLN A 190 -12.30 -1.72 8.18
CA GLN A 190 -11.89 -3.12 8.39
C GLN A 190 -10.57 -3.39 7.66
N TYR A 191 -9.95 -4.55 7.90
CA TYR A 191 -8.67 -4.89 7.25
C TYR A 191 -8.79 -4.95 5.70
N GLY A 192 -9.97 -5.26 5.17
CA GLY A 192 -10.24 -5.19 3.72
C GLY A 192 -10.09 -3.79 3.13
N ASP A 193 -10.47 -2.74 3.87
CA ASP A 193 -10.27 -1.34 3.45
C ASP A 193 -8.79 -0.97 3.45
N TYR A 194 -8.03 -1.39 4.47
CA TYR A 194 -6.58 -1.23 4.48
C TYR A 194 -5.91 -1.96 3.31
N ALA A 195 -6.40 -3.14 2.94
CA ALA A 195 -5.87 -3.88 1.79
C ALA A 195 -6.12 -3.15 0.46
N LEU A 196 -7.30 -2.56 0.28
CA LEU A 196 -7.60 -1.70 -0.87
C LEU A 196 -6.70 -0.44 -0.88
N TRP A 197 -6.49 0.20 0.27
CA TRP A 197 -5.65 1.40 0.40
C TRP A 197 -4.14 1.13 0.22
N GLN A 198 -3.64 -0.01 0.70
CA GLN A 198 -2.26 -0.42 0.44
C GLN A 198 -2.09 -0.75 -1.05
N GLN A 199 -3.06 -1.45 -1.64
CA GLN A 199 -3.05 -1.74 -3.08
C GLN A 199 -3.07 -0.43 -3.88
N GLU A 200 -3.91 0.55 -3.52
CA GLU A 200 -3.88 1.92 -4.07
C GLU A 200 -2.47 2.53 -4.05
N TYR A 201 -1.90 2.68 -2.85
CA TYR A 201 -0.63 3.35 -2.64
C TYR A 201 0.50 2.77 -3.50
N LEU A 202 0.47 1.46 -3.79
CA LEU A 202 1.48 0.74 -4.59
C LEU A 202 1.51 1.08 -6.09
N GLN A 203 0.50 1.73 -6.65
CA GLN A 203 0.62 2.38 -7.96
C GLN A 203 0.78 3.91 -7.84
N GLY A 204 0.56 4.51 -6.67
CA GLY A 204 0.79 5.93 -6.40
C GLY A 204 2.23 6.36 -6.70
N TYR A 205 2.46 7.51 -7.33
CA TYR A 205 3.83 8.03 -7.54
C TYR A 205 4.52 8.47 -6.23
N GLY A 206 3.77 8.60 -5.13
CA GLY A 206 4.35 8.62 -3.77
C GLY A 206 5.08 7.32 -3.37
N PHE A 207 4.89 6.21 -4.09
CA PHE A 207 5.62 4.95 -3.90
C PHE A 207 6.93 4.89 -4.73
N GLU A 208 7.12 5.75 -5.75
CA GLU A 208 8.44 5.82 -6.42
C GLU A 208 9.48 6.50 -5.55
N THR A 209 9.09 7.46 -4.72
CA THR A 209 9.99 8.07 -3.73
C THR A 209 10.61 6.99 -2.82
N GLU A 210 9.80 6.01 -2.42
CA GLU A 210 10.30 4.82 -1.71
C GLU A 210 11.26 4.00 -2.60
N LYS A 211 10.91 3.72 -3.86
CA LYS A 211 11.77 2.93 -4.76
C LYS A 211 13.12 3.59 -5.03
N THR A 212 13.18 4.91 -5.13
CA THR A 212 14.45 5.65 -5.29
C THR A 212 15.29 5.50 -4.03
N PHE A 213 14.75 5.89 -2.86
CA PHE A 213 15.45 5.78 -1.58
C PHE A 213 15.97 4.36 -1.31
N TRP A 214 15.13 3.34 -1.52
CA TRP A 214 15.49 1.96 -1.23
C TRP A 214 16.49 1.38 -2.24
N ARG A 215 16.43 1.78 -3.52
CA ARG A 215 17.42 1.41 -4.54
C ARG A 215 18.79 2.02 -4.25
N GLU A 216 18.84 3.24 -3.73
CA GLU A 216 20.08 3.92 -3.34
C GLU A 216 20.65 3.35 -2.05
N THR A 217 19.82 3.20 -1.01
CA THR A 217 20.20 2.65 0.31
C THR A 217 20.79 1.25 0.21
N LEU A 218 20.14 0.35 -0.55
CA LEU A 218 20.60 -1.03 -0.74
C LEU A 218 21.41 -1.22 -2.03
N LYS A 219 21.92 -0.14 -2.63
CA LYS A 219 22.80 -0.23 -3.80
C LYS A 219 24.08 -0.97 -3.42
N ASP A 220 24.43 -1.97 -4.23
CA ASP A 220 25.64 -2.80 -4.07
C ASP A 220 25.72 -3.49 -2.69
N ALA A 221 24.60 -3.64 -1.97
CA ALA A 221 24.55 -4.18 -0.63
C ALA A 221 24.85 -5.69 -0.61
N PRO A 222 25.77 -6.18 0.24
CA PRO A 222 26.06 -7.61 0.36
C PRO A 222 24.90 -8.37 0.99
N TYR A 223 24.79 -9.66 0.70
CA TYR A 223 23.99 -10.56 1.54
C TYR A 223 24.75 -10.81 2.84
N PHE A 224 24.42 -10.07 3.89
CA PHE A 224 24.99 -10.29 5.22
C PHE A 224 24.44 -11.59 5.82
N GLU A 225 25.30 -12.46 6.32
CA GLU A 225 24.95 -13.57 7.21
C GLU A 225 26.05 -13.80 8.25
N VAL A 226 25.67 -14.16 9.47
CA VAL A 226 26.61 -14.75 10.43
C VAL A 226 26.84 -16.19 9.98
N ALA A 227 28.11 -16.57 9.75
CA ALA A 227 28.47 -17.92 9.33
C ALA A 227 27.88 -18.96 10.31
N PRO A 228 27.28 -20.06 9.84
CA PRO A 228 26.71 -21.10 10.69
C PRO A 228 27.79 -22.02 11.26
N ASP A 229 27.46 -22.74 12.34
CA ASP A 229 28.32 -23.80 12.89
C ASP A 229 28.24 -25.07 12.02
N ARG A 230 27.06 -25.33 11.46
CA ARG A 230 26.78 -26.49 10.60
C ARG A 230 26.58 -26.08 9.14
N PRO A 231 26.91 -26.93 8.15
CA PRO A 231 26.73 -26.59 6.73
C PRO A 231 25.25 -26.35 6.41
N ARG A 232 24.97 -25.24 5.71
CA ARG A 232 23.62 -24.86 5.28
C ARG A 232 23.09 -25.88 4.26
N GLY A 233 21.95 -26.51 4.54
CA GLY A 233 21.27 -27.43 3.61
C GLY A 233 20.66 -26.71 2.40
N ALA A 234 20.30 -27.46 1.35
CA ALA A 234 19.81 -26.92 0.08
C ALA A 234 18.41 -26.25 0.14
N VAL A 235 17.68 -26.40 1.24
CA VAL A 235 16.38 -25.77 1.51
C VAL A 235 16.39 -25.27 2.95
N LYS A 236 15.87 -24.06 3.20
CA LYS A 236 15.80 -23.51 4.56
C LYS A 236 14.81 -24.29 5.44
N THR A 237 15.25 -24.63 6.65
CA THR A 237 14.42 -25.18 7.72
C THR A 237 13.85 -24.10 8.65
N SER A 238 12.87 -24.49 9.46
CA SER A 238 12.21 -23.62 10.47
C SER A 238 12.40 -24.10 11.91
N HIS A 239 13.27 -25.08 12.19
CA HIS A 239 13.53 -25.56 13.55
C HIS A 239 14.15 -24.45 14.41
N GLY A 240 13.37 -23.92 15.35
CA GLY A 240 13.71 -22.76 16.17
C GLY A 240 14.04 -23.13 17.60
N ASN A 241 15.01 -22.44 18.19
CA ASN A 241 15.19 -22.38 19.64
C ASN A 241 15.48 -20.93 20.08
N ILE A 242 15.31 -20.63 21.37
CA ILE A 242 15.46 -19.27 21.91
C ILE A 242 16.17 -19.28 23.27
N LEU A 243 17.32 -18.60 23.34
CA LEU A 243 17.99 -18.30 24.61
C LEU A 243 17.56 -16.92 25.12
N SER A 244 17.63 -16.70 26.43
CA SER A 244 17.18 -15.46 27.07
C SER A 244 17.96 -15.14 28.33
N ILE A 245 18.28 -13.87 28.53
CA ILE A 245 18.82 -13.32 29.77
C ILE A 245 17.95 -12.16 30.25
N ALA A 246 17.73 -12.09 31.57
CA ALA A 246 17.00 -11.02 32.22
C ALA A 246 17.98 -9.94 32.71
N GLN A 247 17.63 -8.68 32.45
CA GLN A 247 18.31 -7.50 32.96
C GLN A 247 17.43 -6.81 34.02
N PRO A 248 17.99 -6.36 35.15
CA PRO A 248 17.23 -5.74 36.23
C PRO A 248 16.67 -4.36 35.84
N LEU A 249 15.72 -3.84 36.63
CA LEU A 249 15.14 -2.51 36.40
C LEU A 249 16.20 -1.39 36.25
N ALA A 250 17.28 -1.43 37.05
CA ALA A 250 18.39 -0.47 36.98
C ALA A 250 19.10 -0.44 35.60
N PHE A 251 19.10 -1.54 34.84
CA PHE A 251 19.57 -1.55 33.46
C PHE A 251 18.65 -0.72 32.56
N SER A 252 17.33 -0.83 32.75
CA SER A 252 16.37 0.01 32.01
C SER A 252 16.57 1.49 32.32
N GLU A 253 16.85 1.85 33.58
CA GLU A 253 17.07 3.25 33.97
C GLU A 253 18.36 3.82 33.36
N ARG A 254 19.46 3.05 33.37
CA ARG A 254 20.72 3.38 32.67
C ARG A 254 20.49 3.55 31.16
N MET A 255 19.79 2.61 30.53
CA MET A 255 19.47 2.64 29.10
C MET A 255 18.54 3.80 28.71
N ASP A 256 17.56 4.13 29.53
CA ASP A 256 16.70 5.32 29.37
C ASP A 256 17.49 6.62 29.56
N ALA A 257 18.47 6.66 30.47
CA ALA A 257 19.33 7.82 30.67
C ALA A 257 20.31 8.02 29.50
N ALA A 258 20.98 6.95 29.04
CA ALA A 258 21.93 7.01 27.93
C ALA A 258 21.26 7.40 26.61
N ALA A 259 20.11 6.80 26.27
CA ALA A 259 19.36 7.19 25.07
C ALA A 259 18.96 8.68 25.10
N ARG A 260 18.53 9.20 26.26
CA ARG A 260 18.26 10.65 26.44
C ARG A 260 19.52 11.52 26.33
N ALA A 261 20.66 11.07 26.84
CA ALA A 261 21.93 11.82 26.78
C ALA A 261 22.41 11.98 25.33
N HIS A 262 22.42 10.88 24.56
CA HIS A 262 22.71 10.90 23.11
C HIS A 262 21.55 11.46 22.26
N ARG A 263 20.39 11.76 22.86
CA ARG A 263 19.17 12.27 22.19
C ARG A 263 18.59 11.32 21.12
N VAL A 264 18.93 10.04 21.18
CA VAL A 264 18.48 9.01 20.24
C VAL A 264 17.28 8.23 20.78
N SER A 265 16.58 7.49 19.92
CA SER A 265 15.56 6.54 20.39
C SER A 265 16.21 5.32 21.07
N GLN A 266 15.51 4.68 22.01
CA GLN A 266 15.96 3.40 22.60
C GLN A 266 16.09 2.30 21.55
N TYR A 267 15.34 2.36 20.45
CA TYR A 267 15.50 1.46 19.32
C TYR A 267 16.83 1.73 18.57
N SER A 268 17.12 3.00 18.24
CA SER A 268 18.36 3.42 17.57
C SER A 268 19.59 2.99 18.38
N TYR A 269 19.57 3.23 19.68
CA TYR A 269 20.63 2.79 20.61
C TYR A 269 20.82 1.27 20.53
N GLY A 270 19.74 0.48 20.65
CA GLY A 270 19.83 -0.98 20.58
C GLY A 270 20.28 -1.51 19.21
N ALA A 271 19.87 -0.85 18.13
CA ALA A 271 20.32 -1.17 16.78
C ALA A 271 21.82 -0.88 16.58
N ALA A 272 22.36 0.13 17.27
CA ALA A 272 23.79 0.42 17.26
C ALA A 272 24.59 -0.64 18.02
N ILE A 273 24.10 -1.08 19.19
CA ILE A 273 24.73 -2.18 19.92
C ILE A 273 24.70 -3.49 19.11
N VAL A 274 23.57 -3.84 18.48
CA VAL A 274 23.48 -5.07 17.67
C VAL A 274 24.35 -5.00 16.41
N SER A 275 24.39 -3.86 15.70
CA SER A 275 25.26 -3.71 14.52
C SER A 275 26.75 -3.73 14.90
N ALA A 276 27.13 -3.13 16.03
CA ALA A 276 28.49 -3.24 16.58
C ALA A 276 28.85 -4.69 16.94
N VAL A 277 27.97 -5.44 17.64
CA VAL A 277 28.18 -6.86 17.96
C VAL A 277 28.37 -7.70 16.69
N LEU A 278 27.54 -7.50 15.67
CA LEU A 278 27.61 -8.21 14.41
C LEU A 278 28.86 -7.86 13.59
N HIS A 279 29.24 -6.58 13.55
CA HIS A 279 30.49 -6.12 12.92
C HIS A 279 31.71 -6.73 13.63
N ARG A 280 31.76 -6.70 14.96
CA ARG A 280 32.89 -7.23 15.75
C ARG A 280 32.99 -8.77 15.71
N LEU A 281 31.87 -9.47 15.52
CA LEU A 281 31.83 -10.92 15.31
C LEU A 281 32.28 -11.35 13.90
N THR A 282 31.94 -10.58 12.87
CA THR A 282 32.14 -10.97 11.45
C THR A 282 33.31 -10.27 10.77
N LEU A 283 33.79 -9.16 11.33
CA LEU A 283 34.70 -8.19 10.73
C LEU A 283 34.23 -7.65 9.36
N ALA A 284 32.94 -7.76 9.04
CA ALA A 284 32.37 -7.29 7.79
C ALA A 284 32.35 -5.74 7.74
N PRO A 285 32.76 -5.11 6.63
CA PRO A 285 32.72 -3.65 6.47
C PRO A 285 31.29 -3.10 6.32
N THR A 286 30.31 -3.96 6.02
CA THR A 286 28.90 -3.59 6.01
C THR A 286 28.09 -4.67 6.74
N VAL A 287 27.29 -4.27 7.72
CA VAL A 287 26.31 -5.13 8.40
C VAL A 287 24.91 -4.79 7.87
N LEU A 288 24.11 -5.82 7.58
CA LEU A 288 22.69 -5.65 7.28
C LEU A 288 21.85 -6.55 8.19
N PHE A 289 20.76 -6.00 8.73
CA PHE A 289 19.75 -6.80 9.43
C PHE A 289 18.33 -6.26 9.22
N GLY A 290 17.35 -7.12 9.45
CA GLY A 290 15.94 -6.81 9.43
C GLY A 290 15.46 -6.11 10.69
N SER A 291 14.44 -5.27 10.55
CA SER A 291 13.70 -4.66 11.66
C SER A 291 12.21 -4.68 11.37
N GLN A 292 11.37 -4.89 12.39
CA GLN A 292 9.92 -4.91 12.22
C GLN A 292 9.27 -3.64 12.76
N VAL A 293 8.53 -2.97 11.89
CA VAL A 293 7.65 -1.84 12.25
C VAL A 293 6.20 -2.28 12.30
N ALA A 294 5.40 -1.63 13.14
CA ALA A 294 3.98 -1.98 13.32
C ALA A 294 3.10 -1.68 12.10
N GLY A 295 3.55 -0.83 11.15
CA GLY A 295 2.83 -0.50 9.91
C GLY A 295 1.52 0.27 10.09
N ARG A 296 1.31 0.88 11.27
CA ARG A 296 0.07 1.55 11.68
C ARG A 296 0.30 3.06 11.86
N GLU A 297 0.63 3.74 10.76
CA GLU A 297 0.89 5.20 10.72
C GLU A 297 -0.36 6.09 10.88
N HIS A 298 -1.55 5.48 10.90
CA HIS A 298 -2.81 6.19 11.06
C HIS A 298 -3.54 5.66 12.29
N SER A 299 -4.04 6.57 13.12
CA SER A 299 -4.81 6.28 14.35
C SER A 299 -5.93 5.27 14.11
N ASP A 300 -6.56 5.38 12.95
CA ASP A 300 -7.73 4.61 12.53
C ASP A 300 -7.38 3.12 12.29
N LEU A 301 -6.08 2.76 12.32
CA LEU A 301 -5.56 1.39 12.25
C LEU A 301 -5.09 0.85 13.61
N GLU A 302 -4.97 1.67 14.66
CA GLU A 302 -4.41 1.24 15.95
C GLU A 302 -5.30 0.22 16.68
N ASP A 303 -6.62 0.32 16.48
CA ASP A 303 -7.64 -0.49 17.14
C ASP A 303 -8.06 -1.74 16.35
N LEU A 304 -7.49 -1.97 15.17
CA LEU A 304 -7.81 -3.12 14.32
C LEU A 304 -6.99 -4.35 14.70
N ILE A 305 -7.59 -5.54 14.61
CA ILE A 305 -6.85 -6.78 14.44
C ILE A 305 -6.51 -6.93 12.95
N GLY A 306 -5.34 -7.48 12.64
CA GLY A 306 -4.88 -7.72 11.27
C GLY A 306 -3.36 -7.93 11.19
N VAL A 307 -2.83 -7.99 9.97
CA VAL A 307 -1.38 -8.05 9.73
C VAL A 307 -0.88 -6.77 9.06
N PHE A 308 -0.40 -5.84 9.87
CA PHE A 308 0.14 -4.54 9.41
C PHE A 308 1.67 -4.51 9.45
N ILE A 309 2.27 -5.44 10.20
CA ILE A 309 3.72 -5.56 10.38
C ILE A 309 4.48 -5.59 9.03
N ASN A 310 5.48 -4.73 8.90
CA ASN A 310 6.37 -4.66 7.75
C ASN A 310 7.83 -4.86 8.19
N ASN A 311 8.66 -5.40 7.30
CA ASN A 311 10.08 -5.63 7.55
C ASN A 311 10.90 -4.61 6.76
N LEU A 312 11.70 -3.83 7.46
CA LEU A 312 12.66 -2.89 6.88
C LEU A 312 14.05 -3.53 6.91
N VAL A 313 14.90 -3.19 5.94
CA VAL A 313 16.32 -3.58 5.95
C VAL A 313 17.13 -2.39 6.44
N LEU A 314 17.90 -2.58 7.50
CA LEU A 314 18.85 -1.59 7.99
C LEU A 314 20.25 -1.98 7.51
N ARG A 315 21.01 -0.99 7.03
CA ARG A 315 22.36 -1.11 6.49
C ARG A 315 23.30 -0.21 7.28
N PHE A 316 24.43 -0.74 7.73
CA PHE A 316 25.45 0.00 8.47
C PHE A 316 26.82 -0.28 7.88
N ASP A 317 27.46 0.73 7.28
CA ASP A 317 28.83 0.64 6.75
C ASP A 317 29.84 1.16 7.78
N PHE A 318 30.96 0.46 7.94
CA PHE A 318 31.99 0.68 8.95
C PHE A 318 33.30 1.08 8.26
N ALA A 319 33.64 2.38 8.30
CA ALA A 319 34.82 2.92 7.64
C ALA A 319 36.09 2.95 8.51
N SER A 320 35.95 2.91 9.84
CA SER A 320 37.04 2.93 10.82
C SER A 320 36.57 2.43 12.19
N ASP A 321 37.52 2.25 13.13
CA ASP A 321 37.24 1.88 14.52
C ASP A 321 36.76 3.11 15.32
N VAL A 322 35.50 3.49 15.09
CA VAL A 322 34.80 4.60 15.75
C VAL A 322 34.45 4.29 17.21
N SER A 323 34.07 5.30 17.98
CA SER A 323 33.49 5.13 19.32
C SER A 323 32.06 4.56 19.27
N PHE A 324 31.60 3.99 20.39
CA PHE A 324 30.19 3.65 20.57
C PHE A 324 29.28 4.88 20.41
N ALA A 325 29.70 6.05 20.93
CA ALA A 325 28.96 7.31 20.81
C ALA A 325 28.72 7.72 19.35
N GLU A 326 29.78 7.81 18.54
CA GLU A 326 29.69 8.15 17.12
C GLU A 326 28.81 7.16 16.35
N HIS A 327 28.97 5.86 16.61
CA HIS A 327 28.18 4.80 16.00
C HIS A 327 26.69 4.90 16.36
N ILE A 328 26.36 5.20 17.63
CA ILE A 328 24.97 5.41 18.09
C ILE A 328 24.31 6.58 17.34
N HIS A 329 25.04 7.66 17.05
CA HIS A 329 24.53 8.79 16.30
C HIS A 329 24.30 8.43 14.81
N ALA A 330 25.31 7.88 14.13
CA ALA A 330 25.19 7.47 12.72
C ALA A 330 24.08 6.43 12.49
N VAL A 331 23.89 5.52 13.44
CA VAL A 331 22.79 4.55 13.42
C VAL A 331 21.42 5.21 13.62
N SER A 332 21.30 6.25 14.44
CA SER A 332 20.01 6.96 14.56
C SER A 332 19.63 7.68 13.29
N GLU A 333 20.57 8.38 12.64
CA GLU A 333 20.32 9.01 11.32
C GLU A 333 19.88 7.97 10.27
N THR A 334 20.56 6.82 10.22
CA THR A 334 20.19 5.68 9.35
C THR A 334 18.79 5.15 9.64
N VAL A 335 18.46 4.93 10.92
CA VAL A 335 17.15 4.44 11.38
C VAL A 335 16.05 5.45 11.07
N GLU A 336 16.29 6.75 11.28
CA GLU A 336 15.32 7.81 11.01
C GLU A 336 15.06 7.96 9.52
N GLY A 337 16.09 7.88 8.67
CA GLY A 337 15.95 7.81 7.21
C GLY A 337 15.08 6.62 6.77
N VAL A 338 15.39 5.41 7.27
CA VAL A 338 14.62 4.19 6.94
C VAL A 338 13.19 4.23 7.49
N LEU A 339 12.94 4.85 8.65
CA LEU A 339 11.59 5.01 9.22
C LEU A 339 10.73 6.01 8.42
N ASN A 340 11.33 7.05 7.83
CA ASN A 340 10.62 7.94 6.90
C ASN A 340 10.19 7.19 5.61
N HIS A 341 10.85 6.08 5.29
CA HIS A 341 10.60 5.23 4.12
C HIS A 341 10.01 3.85 4.45
N GLN A 342 9.35 3.73 5.61
CA GLN A 342 8.83 2.47 6.13
C GLN A 342 7.63 1.89 5.35
N ARG A 343 7.10 2.65 4.38
CA ARG A 343 5.91 2.30 3.58
C ARG A 343 6.21 1.32 2.46
N MET A 344 7.47 1.15 2.07
CA MET A 344 7.91 0.11 1.13
C MET A 344 7.60 -1.28 1.70
N PRO A 345 6.64 -2.06 1.17
CA PRO A 345 6.36 -3.37 1.70
C PRO A 345 7.48 -4.33 1.33
N PHE A 346 7.94 -5.15 2.28
CA PHE A 346 9.15 -5.97 2.13
C PHE A 346 9.21 -6.80 0.82
N ASN A 347 8.10 -7.39 0.36
CA ASN A 347 8.08 -8.11 -0.92
C ASN A 347 8.44 -7.21 -2.12
N LYS A 348 7.98 -5.96 -2.13
CA LYS A 348 8.32 -5.00 -3.19
C LYS A 348 9.76 -4.52 -3.10
N LEU A 349 10.36 -4.49 -1.92
CA LEU A 349 11.80 -4.30 -1.75
C LEU A 349 12.60 -5.47 -2.38
N VAL A 350 12.16 -6.70 -2.16
CA VAL A 350 12.77 -7.94 -2.72
C VAL A 350 12.55 -8.08 -4.24
N GLU A 351 11.46 -7.52 -4.78
CA GLU A 351 11.28 -7.34 -6.23
C GLU A 351 12.20 -6.23 -6.79
N LEU A 352 12.28 -5.08 -6.13
CA LEU A 352 13.02 -3.88 -6.56
C LEU A 352 14.54 -4.11 -6.62
N ILE A 353 15.11 -4.71 -5.58
CA ILE A 353 16.55 -5.00 -5.48
C ILE A 353 16.93 -6.27 -6.27
N ASN A 354 15.96 -7.15 -6.51
CA ASN A 354 16.11 -8.43 -7.21
C ASN A 354 17.39 -9.24 -6.83
N PRO A 355 17.67 -9.48 -5.53
CA PRO A 355 18.85 -10.26 -5.13
C PRO A 355 18.78 -11.70 -5.65
N VAL A 356 19.95 -12.33 -5.82
CA VAL A 356 20.09 -13.74 -6.21
C VAL A 356 19.17 -14.62 -5.37
N ARG A 357 18.38 -15.47 -6.03
CA ARG A 357 17.40 -16.33 -5.38
C ARG A 357 18.07 -17.65 -4.97
N ASP A 358 18.02 -17.94 -3.68
CA ASP A 358 18.59 -19.15 -3.05
C ASP A 358 17.54 -19.78 -2.11
N PRO A 359 17.04 -21.00 -2.36
CA PRO A 359 16.07 -21.69 -1.50
C PRO A 359 16.56 -21.98 -0.08
N ALA A 360 17.87 -21.89 0.18
CA ALA A 360 18.46 -22.08 1.49
C ALA A 360 18.48 -20.81 2.36
N ARG A 361 18.06 -19.65 1.80
CA ARG A 361 18.20 -18.32 2.41
C ARG A 361 16.92 -17.49 2.26
N ASN A 362 16.66 -16.63 3.25
CA ASN A 362 15.67 -15.56 3.08
C ASN A 362 16.25 -14.50 2.14
N PRO A 363 15.47 -13.89 1.23
CA PRO A 363 15.93 -12.69 0.52
C PRO A 363 16.24 -11.55 1.52
N LEU A 364 17.37 -10.86 1.31
CA LEU A 364 17.87 -9.67 2.04
C LEU A 364 18.11 -9.79 3.57
N ILE A 365 17.44 -10.69 4.30
CA ILE A 365 17.45 -10.70 5.78
C ILE A 365 17.73 -12.12 6.34
N SER A 366 18.99 -12.38 6.72
CA SER A 366 19.38 -13.53 7.55
C SER A 366 19.21 -13.26 9.05
N VAL A 367 19.63 -12.07 9.50
CA VAL A 367 19.58 -11.60 10.89
C VAL A 367 18.50 -10.55 11.06
N ASN A 368 17.77 -10.57 12.18
CA ASN A 368 16.67 -9.66 12.50
C ASN A 368 16.88 -9.04 13.90
N PHE A 369 16.42 -7.80 14.14
CA PHE A 369 16.48 -7.14 15.45
C PHE A 369 15.19 -6.37 15.78
N ASN A 370 14.64 -6.63 16.98
CA ASN A 370 13.41 -5.99 17.47
C ASN A 370 13.56 -5.57 18.93
N LEU A 371 13.07 -4.36 19.25
CA LEU A 371 13.06 -3.81 20.60
C LEU A 371 11.70 -3.20 20.90
N GLN A 372 11.06 -3.66 21.98
CA GLN A 372 9.68 -3.32 22.34
C GLN A 372 9.59 -2.96 23.82
N LYS A 373 9.33 -1.69 24.12
CA LYS A 373 9.07 -1.20 25.47
C LYS A 373 7.59 -1.46 25.82
N ALA A 374 7.34 -2.31 26.83
CA ALA A 374 6.00 -2.74 27.25
C ALA A 374 5.14 -3.36 26.12
N PHE A 375 5.52 -4.57 25.67
CA PHE A 375 4.76 -5.36 24.69
C PHE A 375 3.30 -5.62 25.11
N LEU A 376 3.11 -5.88 26.41
CA LEU A 376 1.80 -6.04 27.05
C LEU A 376 1.85 -5.43 28.45
N GLU A 377 0.78 -4.71 28.83
CA GLU A 377 0.51 -4.30 30.20
C GLU A 377 -0.30 -5.40 30.89
N ASP A 378 0.16 -5.89 32.04
CA ASP A 378 -0.64 -6.78 32.88
C ASP A 378 -1.85 -6.00 33.42
N ARG A 379 -3.07 -6.42 33.05
CA ARG A 379 -4.26 -5.56 33.19
C ARG A 379 -5.44 -6.29 33.82
N ARG A 380 -6.04 -5.61 34.81
CA ARG A 380 -7.22 -6.08 35.55
C ARG A 380 -8.51 -5.62 34.90
N TYR A 381 -9.46 -6.55 34.77
CA TYR A 381 -10.78 -6.36 34.18
C TYR A 381 -11.84 -6.79 35.21
N GLY A 382 -12.04 -5.95 36.23
CA GLY A 382 -12.95 -6.22 37.34
C GLY A 382 -12.50 -7.40 38.22
N GLY A 383 -13.16 -8.55 38.03
CA GLY A 383 -12.98 -9.77 38.83
C GLY A 383 -11.69 -10.55 38.54
N PHE A 384 -11.11 -10.39 37.34
CA PHE A 384 -9.90 -11.11 36.91
C PHE A 384 -8.82 -10.17 36.34
N GLU A 385 -7.62 -10.71 36.16
CA GLU A 385 -6.48 -10.05 35.50
C GLU A 385 -5.90 -10.95 34.39
N LEU A 386 -5.40 -10.32 33.32
CA LEU A 386 -4.66 -10.97 32.24
C LEU A 386 -3.18 -10.59 32.33
N ILE A 387 -2.29 -11.59 32.37
CA ILE A 387 -0.85 -11.44 32.60
C ILE A 387 -0.06 -12.03 31.43
N SER A 388 0.97 -11.30 30.96
CA SER A 388 1.83 -11.71 29.84
C SER A 388 2.87 -12.76 30.24
N SER A 389 2.56 -14.04 29.94
CA SER A 389 3.51 -15.15 30.04
C SER A 389 4.50 -15.18 28.86
N ALA A 390 5.54 -16.01 28.97
CA ALA A 390 6.36 -16.38 27.81
C ALA A 390 5.61 -17.41 26.94
N SER A 391 5.54 -17.15 25.63
CA SER A 391 5.19 -18.15 24.62
C SER A 391 6.39 -19.05 24.32
N GLN A 392 6.12 -20.26 23.83
CA GLN A 392 7.09 -21.04 23.06
C GLN A 392 7.19 -20.49 21.63
N SER A 393 8.34 -20.66 20.97
CA SER A 393 8.48 -20.37 19.53
C SER A 393 7.83 -21.50 18.73
N PRO A 394 7.01 -21.21 17.71
CA PRO A 394 6.47 -22.22 16.81
C PRO A 394 7.43 -22.57 15.65
N GLY A 395 8.55 -21.84 15.52
CA GLY A 395 9.55 -22.03 14.47
C GLY A 395 10.15 -20.71 13.99
N VAL A 396 11.32 -20.75 13.36
CA VAL A 396 12.06 -19.54 12.95
C VAL A 396 11.92 -19.17 11.48
N ILE A 397 11.55 -17.92 11.25
CA ILE A 397 11.64 -17.28 9.93
C ILE A 397 13.11 -16.94 9.60
N TYR A 398 13.86 -16.38 10.55
CA TYR A 398 15.23 -15.89 10.36
C TYR A 398 16.27 -16.92 10.78
N ASP A 399 17.54 -16.70 10.42
CA ASP A 399 18.64 -17.55 10.87
C ASP A 399 19.07 -17.14 12.31
N LEU A 400 19.04 -15.83 12.60
CA LEU A 400 19.16 -15.23 13.94
C LEU A 400 18.15 -14.09 14.12
N SER A 401 17.56 -13.96 15.31
CA SER A 401 16.60 -12.91 15.66
C SER A 401 16.86 -12.39 17.07
N PHE A 402 17.41 -11.18 17.18
CA PHE A 402 17.69 -10.48 18.42
C PHE A 402 16.42 -9.77 18.92
N ILE A 403 15.97 -10.10 20.13
CA ILE A 403 14.67 -9.66 20.67
C ILE A 403 14.84 -9.06 22.07
N MET A 404 14.50 -7.77 22.21
CA MET A 404 14.45 -7.07 23.49
C MET A 404 13.03 -6.69 23.86
N ILE A 405 12.53 -7.21 24.99
CA ILE A 405 11.19 -6.91 25.51
C ILE A 405 11.30 -6.31 26.91
N GLY A 406 10.83 -5.07 27.05
CA GLY A 406 10.73 -4.37 28.33
C GLY A 406 9.50 -4.83 29.12
N ARG A 407 9.70 -5.06 30.42
CA ARG A 407 8.70 -5.48 31.41
C ARG A 407 8.78 -4.56 32.65
N PRO A 408 7.77 -4.55 33.54
CA PRO A 408 7.84 -3.80 34.80
C PRO A 408 9.04 -4.15 35.70
N THR A 409 9.65 -5.32 35.51
CA THR A 409 10.81 -5.82 36.27
C THR A 409 12.17 -5.51 35.65
N GLY A 410 12.23 -4.90 34.45
CA GLY A 410 13.45 -4.69 33.68
C GLY A 410 13.31 -5.16 32.23
N TRP A 411 14.38 -5.66 31.61
CA TRP A 411 14.36 -6.14 30.22
C TRP A 411 14.60 -7.64 30.12
N ARG A 412 14.04 -8.29 29.09
CA ARG A 412 14.50 -9.60 28.61
C ARG A 412 15.20 -9.40 27.27
N MET A 413 16.48 -9.74 27.20
CA MET A 413 17.25 -9.87 25.97
C MET A 413 17.20 -11.33 25.54
N SER A 414 16.93 -11.59 24.27
CA SER A 414 16.75 -12.96 23.74
C SER A 414 17.38 -13.08 22.37
N ILE A 415 17.97 -14.24 22.06
CA ILE A 415 18.34 -14.59 20.68
C ILE A 415 17.57 -15.86 20.33
N GLU A 416 16.70 -15.73 19.34
CA GLU A 416 16.01 -16.84 18.69
C GLU A 416 16.79 -17.20 17.41
N TYR A 417 16.98 -18.50 17.13
CA TYR A 417 17.92 -18.96 16.12
C TYR A 417 17.48 -20.27 15.44
N ASN A 418 18.01 -20.51 14.23
CA ASN A 418 17.83 -21.80 13.56
C ASN A 418 18.74 -22.87 14.21
N ALA A 419 18.10 -23.82 14.89
CA ALA A 419 18.75 -24.88 15.64
C ALA A 419 19.42 -25.95 14.75
N ASP A 420 19.16 -25.95 13.44
CA ASP A 420 19.91 -26.78 12.48
C ASP A 420 21.25 -26.12 12.08
N LEU A 421 21.35 -24.79 12.14
CA LEU A 421 22.51 -24.00 11.69
C LEU A 421 23.50 -23.62 12.80
N PHE A 422 23.02 -23.38 14.03
CA PHE A 422 23.84 -22.92 15.14
C PHE A 422 23.77 -23.84 16.35
N GLU A 423 24.91 -24.01 17.03
CA GLU A 423 25.01 -24.70 18.32
C GLU A 423 24.55 -23.80 19.47
N VAL A 424 24.17 -24.39 20.60
CA VAL A 424 23.64 -23.64 21.77
C VAL A 424 24.71 -22.71 22.34
N GLU A 425 25.93 -23.21 22.43
CA GLU A 425 27.13 -22.57 22.98
C GLU A 425 27.53 -21.31 22.18
N THR A 426 27.33 -21.33 20.85
CA THR A 426 27.50 -20.16 19.97
C THR A 426 26.51 -19.06 20.36
N ILE A 427 25.25 -19.42 20.60
CA ILE A 427 24.19 -18.45 20.92
C ILE A 427 24.31 -17.94 22.35
N GLU A 428 24.75 -18.78 23.31
CA GLU A 428 25.14 -18.33 24.65
C GLU A 428 26.25 -17.29 24.58
N SER A 429 27.33 -17.60 23.84
CA SER A 429 28.48 -16.70 23.66
C SER A 429 28.06 -15.37 23.01
N LEU A 430 27.20 -15.42 21.99
CA LEU A 430 26.66 -14.23 21.33
C LEU A 430 25.73 -13.40 22.23
N LEU A 431 24.93 -14.05 23.07
CA LEU A 431 24.07 -13.39 24.07
C LEU A 431 24.89 -12.70 25.16
N GLN A 432 26.02 -13.30 25.58
CA GLN A 432 26.97 -12.66 26.49
C GLN A 432 27.68 -11.47 25.85
N LEU A 433 28.17 -11.61 24.61
CA LEU A 433 28.81 -10.53 23.86
C LEU A 433 27.85 -9.34 23.67
N TRP A 434 26.57 -9.61 23.38
CA TRP A 434 25.55 -8.58 23.25
C TRP A 434 25.24 -7.87 24.57
N ARG A 435 25.22 -8.59 25.69
CA ARG A 435 25.14 -7.98 27.03
C ARG A 435 26.37 -7.10 27.31
N GLN A 436 27.57 -7.59 27.04
CA GLN A 436 28.81 -6.86 27.27
C GLN A 436 28.88 -5.57 26.45
N ALA A 437 28.47 -5.59 25.18
CA ALA A 437 28.41 -4.41 24.33
C ALA A 437 27.47 -3.32 24.88
N TYR A 438 26.35 -3.71 25.49
CA TYR A 438 25.48 -2.78 26.20
C TYR A 438 26.16 -2.18 27.43
N GLU A 439 26.81 -2.99 28.28
CA GLU A 439 27.48 -2.48 29.48
C GLU A 439 28.63 -1.51 29.14
N ILE A 440 29.46 -1.84 28.13
CA ILE A 440 30.53 -0.94 27.64
C ILE A 440 29.94 0.39 27.17
N ALA A 441 28.89 0.38 26.33
CA ALA A 441 28.28 1.61 25.81
C ALA A 441 27.55 2.44 26.89
N LEU A 442 27.10 1.82 27.98
CA LEU A 442 26.44 2.50 29.11
C LEU A 442 27.43 3.13 30.11
N GLU A 443 28.67 2.65 30.17
CA GLU A 443 29.69 3.12 31.12
C GLU A 443 30.79 3.95 30.44
N HIS A 444 31.15 3.59 29.20
CA HIS A 444 32.25 4.15 28.43
C HIS A 444 31.83 4.36 26.95
N PRO A 445 30.87 5.26 26.65
CA PRO A 445 30.40 5.50 25.28
C PRO A 445 31.51 6.02 24.33
N GLU A 446 32.55 6.65 24.87
CA GLU A 446 33.73 7.11 24.10
C GLU A 446 34.71 5.96 23.77
N ALA A 447 34.47 4.72 24.23
CA ALA A 447 35.32 3.58 23.91
C ALA A 447 35.16 3.18 22.43
N PRO A 448 36.26 2.78 21.74
CA PRO A 448 36.21 2.30 20.36
C PRO A 448 35.44 0.97 20.27
N LEU A 449 34.79 0.70 19.15
CA LEU A 449 34.10 -0.57 18.93
C LEU A 449 35.03 -1.79 19.05
N SER A 450 36.33 -1.63 18.78
CA SER A 450 37.36 -2.67 19.01
C SER A 450 37.47 -3.16 20.45
N SER A 451 37.08 -2.34 21.44
CA SER A 451 37.01 -2.74 22.86
C SER A 451 36.04 -3.89 23.13
N LEU A 452 35.07 -4.11 22.23
CA LEU A 452 34.25 -5.31 22.21
C LEU A 452 35.05 -6.45 21.55
N ILE A 453 35.52 -7.37 22.38
CA ILE A 453 36.28 -8.56 22.00
C ILE A 453 35.29 -9.69 21.72
N ALA A 454 35.11 -10.06 20.45
CA ALA A 454 34.33 -11.24 20.07
C ALA A 454 35.11 -12.54 20.38
N PRO A 455 34.42 -13.64 20.74
CA PRO A 455 35.05 -14.94 20.97
C PRO A 455 35.53 -15.57 19.65
N GLU A 456 36.61 -16.34 19.70
CA GLU A 456 37.05 -17.17 18.58
C GLU A 456 36.02 -18.26 18.28
N ARG A 457 35.81 -18.58 17.00
CA ARG A 457 34.79 -19.53 16.55
C ARG A 457 35.26 -20.29 15.31
N GLN A 458 35.01 -21.60 15.29
CA GLN A 458 35.25 -22.46 14.13
C GLN A 458 33.98 -22.45 13.25
N THR A 459 34.13 -22.33 11.92
CA THR A 459 33.01 -22.14 10.99
C THR A 459 33.14 -23.02 9.75
N ALA A 460 32.01 -23.37 9.15
CA ALA A 460 31.99 -24.14 7.90
C ALA A 460 32.36 -23.28 6.67
N THR A 461 33.16 -23.83 5.76
CA THR A 461 33.66 -23.14 4.56
C THR A 461 32.73 -23.26 3.35
N HIS A 462 32.44 -22.14 2.66
CA HIS A 462 31.62 -22.08 1.43
C HIS A 462 32.39 -22.46 0.14
N VAL A 463 31.64 -22.82 -0.91
CA VAL A 463 32.11 -23.18 -2.28
C VAL A 463 31.50 -22.21 -3.32
N LYS A 464 32.09 -22.10 -4.53
CA LYS A 464 31.67 -21.17 -5.61
C LYS A 464 31.46 -21.89 -6.96
N ASP A 465 30.54 -21.35 -7.77
CA ASP A 465 30.23 -21.76 -9.16
C ASP A 465 30.64 -20.73 -10.24
N ALA A 466 30.50 -21.09 -11.53
CA ALA A 466 31.13 -20.42 -12.69
C ALA A 466 30.17 -20.11 -13.89
N SER A 467 30.68 -19.46 -14.94
CA SER A 467 29.93 -18.87 -16.07
C SER A 467 30.53 -19.12 -17.47
N VAL A 468 29.72 -19.00 -18.55
CA VAL A 468 30.10 -19.20 -19.98
C VAL A 468 29.32 -18.23 -20.90
N GLY A 469 29.82 -17.91 -22.11
CA GLY A 469 29.21 -16.98 -23.10
C GLY A 469 29.05 -17.54 -24.54
N GLY A 470 28.68 -16.70 -25.52
CA GLY A 470 28.34 -17.10 -26.92
C GLY A 470 28.64 -16.04 -28.03
N SER A 471 28.25 -16.27 -29.30
CA SER A 471 28.58 -15.39 -30.45
C SER A 471 27.83 -15.64 -31.81
N THR A 472 27.18 -14.61 -32.40
CA THR A 472 27.30 -14.05 -33.80
C THR A 472 27.14 -14.93 -35.09
N ALA A 473 26.73 -14.47 -36.30
CA ALA A 473 26.06 -13.25 -36.84
C ALA A 473 25.82 -13.37 -38.40
N SER A 474 25.23 -12.34 -39.06
CA SER A 474 25.13 -12.04 -40.53
C SER A 474 24.13 -12.85 -41.40
N SER A 475 23.53 -12.40 -42.53
CA SER A 475 23.25 -11.08 -43.20
C SER A 475 22.32 -11.34 -44.44
N PRO A 476 22.06 -10.42 -45.41
CA PRO A 476 21.25 -9.19 -45.27
C PRO A 476 20.14 -9.03 -46.36
N SER A 477 18.91 -8.69 -45.96
CA SER A 477 17.92 -7.99 -46.82
C SER A 477 16.75 -7.38 -46.01
N THR A 478 16.92 -7.23 -44.70
CA THR A 478 15.81 -7.07 -43.72
C THR A 478 16.03 -5.84 -42.83
N ASP A 479 17.03 -5.04 -43.19
CA ASP A 479 17.91 -4.44 -42.19
C ASP A 479 17.23 -3.23 -41.53
N THR A 480 16.56 -2.35 -42.27
CA THR A 480 15.87 -1.17 -41.70
C THR A 480 14.73 -1.52 -40.73
N GLN A 481 13.99 -2.60 -40.98
CA GLN A 481 12.93 -3.08 -40.10
C GLN A 481 13.52 -3.77 -38.86
N MET A 482 14.58 -4.57 -39.03
CA MET A 482 15.29 -5.19 -37.91
C MET A 482 16.03 -4.16 -37.04
N GLU A 483 16.65 -3.13 -37.60
CA GLU A 483 17.28 -2.03 -36.85
C GLU A 483 16.24 -1.24 -36.03
N THR A 484 15.08 -0.94 -36.60
CA THR A 484 13.98 -0.28 -35.89
C THR A 484 13.42 -1.17 -34.78
N LEU A 485 13.30 -2.49 -35.00
CA LEU A 485 12.92 -3.43 -33.93
C LEU A 485 14.00 -3.55 -32.86
N ALA A 486 15.27 -3.55 -33.23
CA ALA A 486 16.40 -3.58 -32.30
C ALA A 486 16.49 -2.27 -31.50
N ALA A 487 16.09 -1.13 -32.05
CA ALA A 487 15.87 0.10 -31.28
C ALA A 487 14.76 -0.12 -30.24
N LEU A 488 13.56 -0.57 -30.64
CA LEU A 488 12.47 -0.84 -29.69
C LEU A 488 12.84 -1.85 -28.59
N TRP A 489 13.61 -2.90 -28.89
CA TRP A 489 14.11 -3.83 -27.87
C TRP A 489 15.11 -3.16 -26.93
N ARG A 490 16.08 -2.40 -27.45
CA ARG A 490 17.06 -1.64 -26.64
C ARG A 490 16.38 -0.61 -25.75
N ASP A 491 15.41 0.13 -26.27
CA ASP A 491 14.70 1.19 -25.55
C ASP A 491 13.78 0.64 -24.46
N ILE A 492 13.21 -0.56 -24.65
CA ILE A 492 12.28 -1.18 -23.70
C ILE A 492 13.00 -2.05 -22.65
N LEU A 493 14.12 -2.68 -23.01
CA LEU A 493 14.97 -3.45 -22.10
C LEU A 493 16.11 -2.61 -21.47
N GLN A 494 16.34 -1.39 -21.96
CA GLN A 494 17.40 -0.46 -21.53
C GLN A 494 18.82 -1.04 -21.67
N VAL A 495 19.10 -1.70 -22.82
CA VAL A 495 20.39 -2.31 -23.15
C VAL A 495 21.05 -1.63 -24.37
N GLN A 496 22.38 -1.58 -24.43
CA GLN A 496 23.09 -0.80 -25.47
C GLN A 496 23.11 -1.46 -26.85
N GLN A 497 23.10 -2.80 -26.89
CA GLN A 497 23.09 -3.62 -28.11
C GLN A 497 22.12 -4.80 -27.91
N ILE A 498 21.60 -5.32 -29.03
CA ILE A 498 20.80 -6.55 -29.11
C ILE A 498 21.42 -7.40 -30.22
N ARG A 499 21.62 -8.69 -29.95
CA ARG A 499 22.14 -9.68 -30.89
C ARG A 499 21.01 -10.58 -31.41
N PRO A 500 21.15 -11.21 -32.60
CA PRO A 500 20.18 -12.18 -33.13
C PRO A 500 19.80 -13.29 -32.14
N GLU A 501 20.78 -13.75 -31.36
CA GLU A 501 20.67 -14.82 -30.38
C GLU A 501 20.09 -14.41 -29.01
N ASP A 502 19.96 -13.11 -28.71
CA ASP A 502 19.57 -12.64 -27.38
C ASP A 502 18.09 -12.93 -27.08
N ASP A 503 17.83 -13.54 -25.93
CA ASP A 503 16.49 -13.87 -25.41
C ASP A 503 15.89 -12.69 -24.62
N PHE A 504 14.66 -12.31 -24.95
CA PHE A 504 13.94 -11.18 -24.35
C PHE A 504 13.88 -11.24 -22.81
N PHE A 505 13.67 -12.44 -22.26
CA PHE A 505 13.50 -12.66 -20.82
C PHE A 505 14.86 -12.80 -20.12
N ALA A 506 15.85 -13.41 -20.78
CA ALA A 506 17.23 -13.48 -20.27
C ALA A 506 17.88 -12.10 -20.13
N LEU A 507 17.53 -11.14 -20.99
CA LEU A 507 17.92 -9.72 -20.88
C LEU A 507 17.14 -8.93 -19.81
N GLY A 508 16.38 -9.59 -18.92
CA GLY A 508 15.60 -8.94 -17.87
C GLY A 508 14.18 -8.51 -18.28
N GLY A 509 13.74 -8.88 -19.48
CA GLY A 509 12.36 -8.69 -19.92
C GLY A 509 11.38 -9.47 -19.05
N HIS A 510 10.29 -8.81 -18.66
CA HIS A 510 9.19 -9.41 -17.90
C HIS A 510 7.84 -9.03 -18.52
N SER A 511 6.74 -9.65 -18.11
CA SER A 511 5.43 -9.59 -18.79
C SER A 511 4.91 -8.18 -19.09
N LEU A 512 5.23 -7.18 -18.25
CA LEU A 512 4.87 -5.78 -18.49
C LEU A 512 5.72 -5.12 -19.59
N LEU A 513 7.02 -5.41 -19.65
CA LEU A 513 7.90 -4.97 -20.75
C LEU A 513 7.56 -5.70 -22.05
N ALA A 514 7.22 -7.00 -21.98
CA ALA A 514 6.72 -7.74 -23.12
C ALA A 514 5.45 -7.08 -23.70
N LEU A 515 4.45 -6.78 -22.86
CA LEU A 515 3.23 -6.09 -23.32
C LEU A 515 3.52 -4.69 -23.90
N ARG A 516 4.49 -3.94 -23.36
CA ARG A 516 4.94 -2.66 -23.94
C ARG A 516 5.60 -2.86 -25.31
N LEU A 517 6.50 -3.83 -25.46
CA LEU A 517 7.14 -4.18 -26.74
C LEU A 517 6.09 -4.58 -27.79
N LEU A 518 5.17 -5.48 -27.43
CA LEU A 518 4.10 -5.93 -28.32
C LEU A 518 3.19 -4.76 -28.74
N SER A 519 2.95 -3.79 -27.84
CA SER A 519 2.23 -2.56 -28.19
C SER A 519 3.03 -1.66 -29.13
N ALA A 520 4.30 -1.41 -28.84
CA ALA A 520 5.16 -0.56 -29.67
C ALA A 520 5.34 -1.15 -31.08
N VAL A 521 5.56 -2.46 -31.20
CA VAL A 521 5.63 -3.18 -32.47
C VAL A 521 4.34 -3.06 -33.29
N ARG A 522 3.17 -3.10 -32.63
CA ARG A 522 1.88 -2.84 -33.29
C ARG A 522 1.72 -1.37 -33.71
N THR A 523 2.26 -0.41 -32.96
CA THR A 523 2.18 1.01 -33.35
C THR A 523 3.15 1.37 -34.48
N THR A 524 4.39 0.89 -34.42
CA THR A 524 5.46 1.23 -35.37
C THR A 524 5.37 0.46 -36.69
N PHE A 525 4.85 -0.77 -36.66
CA PHE A 525 4.80 -1.65 -37.85
C PHE A 525 3.40 -2.19 -38.17
N ASN A 526 2.44 -2.08 -37.25
CA ASN A 526 1.11 -2.73 -37.30
C ASN A 526 1.15 -4.24 -37.60
N ALA A 527 2.21 -4.88 -37.08
CA ALA A 527 2.40 -6.33 -37.13
C ALA A 527 1.56 -7.07 -36.07
N PRO A 528 1.13 -8.33 -36.33
CA PRO A 528 0.32 -9.15 -35.43
C PRO A 528 1.13 -9.74 -34.25
N ALA A 529 1.89 -8.91 -33.54
CA ALA A 529 2.71 -9.31 -32.41
C ALA A 529 1.86 -9.77 -31.21
N THR A 530 1.94 -11.04 -30.81
CA THR A 530 1.25 -11.61 -29.64
C THR A 530 2.23 -12.10 -28.57
N LEU A 531 1.75 -12.22 -27.33
CA LEU A 531 2.59 -12.69 -26.21
C LEU A 531 2.94 -14.18 -26.34
N GLU A 532 2.01 -15.00 -26.82
CA GLU A 532 2.26 -16.41 -27.17
C GLU A 532 3.40 -16.54 -28.19
N LEU A 533 3.43 -15.66 -29.21
CA LEU A 533 4.47 -15.67 -30.23
C LEU A 533 5.85 -15.35 -29.65
N LEU A 534 5.93 -14.37 -28.75
CA LEU A 534 7.18 -14.04 -28.04
C LEU A 534 7.64 -15.19 -27.13
N PHE A 535 6.75 -15.87 -26.41
CA PHE A 535 7.14 -17.06 -25.63
C PHE A 535 7.58 -18.25 -26.50
N LYS A 536 6.98 -18.42 -27.68
CA LYS A 536 7.29 -19.51 -28.63
C LYS A 536 8.56 -19.24 -29.45
N LYS A 537 8.99 -17.97 -29.54
CA LYS A 537 10.18 -17.48 -30.23
C LYS A 537 10.80 -16.31 -29.44
N PRO A 538 11.44 -16.57 -28.29
CA PRO A 538 11.86 -15.51 -27.36
C PRO A 538 13.18 -14.82 -27.73
N THR A 539 13.95 -15.37 -28.68
CA THR A 539 15.16 -14.71 -29.22
C THR A 539 14.80 -13.62 -30.21
N PHE A 540 15.59 -12.55 -30.27
CA PHE A 540 15.37 -11.39 -31.13
C PHE A 540 15.09 -11.78 -32.59
N ALA A 541 15.95 -12.59 -33.20
CA ALA A 541 15.76 -13.03 -34.59
C ALA A 541 14.54 -13.94 -34.78
N GLY A 542 14.25 -14.79 -33.79
CA GLY A 542 13.07 -15.67 -33.81
C GLY A 542 11.76 -14.91 -33.74
N PHE A 543 11.71 -13.82 -32.98
CA PHE A 543 10.55 -12.95 -32.87
C PHE A 543 10.39 -12.05 -34.10
N ALA A 544 11.48 -11.41 -34.54
CA ALA A 544 11.49 -10.51 -35.70
C ALA A 544 10.91 -11.17 -36.97
N ALA A 545 11.38 -12.38 -37.28
CA ALA A 545 10.95 -13.15 -38.44
C ALA A 545 9.46 -13.53 -38.42
N ALA A 546 8.80 -13.49 -37.25
CA ALA A 546 7.41 -13.88 -37.09
C ALA A 546 6.42 -12.69 -37.02
N ILE A 547 6.91 -11.46 -36.89
CA ILE A 547 6.07 -10.25 -36.86
C ILE A 547 6.00 -9.56 -38.23
N PHE A 548 7.10 -9.47 -38.98
CA PHE A 548 7.20 -8.64 -40.20
C PHE A 548 6.46 -9.19 -41.43
N ASP A 549 5.69 -10.26 -41.28
CA ASP A 549 4.95 -10.93 -42.35
C ASP A 549 3.63 -10.20 -42.74
N ARG A 550 3.16 -9.19 -41.97
CA ARG A 550 1.88 -8.40 -42.14
C ARG A 550 1.97 -6.98 -41.46
N GLY A 551 1.35 -5.86 -41.94
CA GLY A 551 1.60 -4.48 -41.37
C GLY A 551 0.69 -3.22 -41.70
N GLU A 552 1.19 -1.99 -41.36
CA GLU A 552 0.78 -0.53 -41.59
C GLU A 552 -0.59 0.07 -41.08
N ALA A 553 -0.93 1.36 -40.71
CA ALA A 553 -0.36 2.75 -40.45
C ALA A 553 -1.47 3.66 -39.71
N GLN A 554 -1.57 5.01 -39.40
CA GLN A 554 -0.82 6.32 -39.29
C GLN A 554 -1.69 7.43 -38.52
N ALA A 555 -1.24 8.71 -38.21
CA ALA A 555 -2.00 9.80 -37.47
C ALA A 555 -1.53 11.33 -37.60
N SER A 556 -2.26 12.33 -36.98
CA SER A 556 -1.89 13.74 -36.48
C SER A 556 -2.18 15.12 -37.21
N ARG A 557 -2.47 16.27 -36.49
CA ARG A 557 -2.20 17.77 -36.73
C ARG A 557 -2.92 18.85 -35.83
N GLU A 558 -2.64 20.19 -35.96
CA GLU A 558 -2.77 21.32 -34.95
C GLU A 558 -2.81 22.80 -35.53
N GLU A 559 -3.35 23.87 -34.85
CA GLU A 559 -3.22 25.36 -35.18
C GLU A 559 -3.55 26.37 -33.99
N ALA A 560 -3.71 27.72 -34.15
CA ALA A 560 -3.47 28.74 -33.07
C ALA A 560 -4.30 30.08 -33.01
N ALA A 561 -3.91 30.99 -32.07
CA ALA A 561 -4.11 32.48 -32.04
C ALA A 561 -5.19 33.16 -31.12
N ASN A 562 -5.55 32.56 -30.00
CA ASN A 562 -6.26 33.19 -28.87
C ASN A 562 -5.69 32.53 -27.58
N PRO A 563 -5.59 33.20 -26.40
CA PRO A 563 -5.22 32.51 -25.15
C PRO A 563 -6.12 31.30 -24.83
N TRP A 564 -7.28 31.22 -25.49
CA TRP A 564 -8.24 30.13 -25.46
C TRP A 564 -8.37 29.59 -26.90
N GLU A 565 -7.98 28.34 -27.14
CA GLU A 565 -8.03 27.70 -28.47
C GLU A 565 -9.40 27.04 -28.70
N LEU A 566 -9.96 27.11 -29.92
CA LEU A 566 -11.21 26.44 -30.30
C LEU A 566 -10.94 25.18 -31.13
N VAL A 567 -10.93 24.02 -30.48
CA VAL A 567 -10.65 22.72 -31.11
C VAL A 567 -11.96 22.04 -31.52
N THR A 568 -12.17 21.82 -32.82
CA THR A 568 -13.32 21.02 -33.30
C THR A 568 -13.03 19.53 -33.13
N CYS A 569 -13.62 18.92 -32.10
CA CYS A 569 -13.54 17.48 -31.87
C CYS A 569 -14.30 16.67 -32.93
N LYS A 570 -15.38 17.24 -33.47
CA LYS A 570 -16.19 16.65 -34.54
C LYS A 570 -17.03 17.71 -35.24
N GLN A 571 -17.00 17.70 -36.58
CA GLN A 571 -17.94 18.48 -37.37
C GLN A 571 -19.24 17.69 -37.58
N GLY A 572 -20.37 18.30 -37.24
CA GLY A 572 -21.71 17.75 -37.48
C GLY A 572 -22.30 18.22 -38.81
N THR A 573 -23.34 17.50 -39.28
CA THR A 573 -24.11 17.85 -40.49
C THR A 573 -25.40 18.64 -40.22
N GLY A 574 -25.70 18.94 -38.95
CA GLY A 574 -26.84 19.76 -38.51
C GLY A 574 -26.40 21.02 -37.76
N THR A 575 -27.37 21.77 -37.24
CA THR A 575 -27.13 23.09 -36.62
C THR A 575 -26.84 23.04 -35.11
N ALA A 576 -27.16 21.94 -34.42
CA ALA A 576 -26.96 21.82 -32.97
C ALA A 576 -25.48 21.57 -32.61
N ALA A 577 -24.99 22.24 -31.56
CA ALA A 577 -23.59 22.22 -31.18
C ALA A 577 -23.37 22.03 -29.67
N VAL A 578 -22.33 21.29 -29.30
CA VAL A 578 -21.87 21.12 -27.91
C VAL A 578 -20.53 21.85 -27.75
N TYR A 579 -20.49 22.81 -26.84
CA TYR A 579 -19.27 23.52 -26.45
C TYR A 579 -18.81 23.04 -25.07
N THR A 580 -17.61 22.49 -25.04
CA THR A 580 -16.99 21.90 -23.84
C THR A 580 -15.83 22.77 -23.35
N LEU A 581 -15.68 22.93 -22.04
CA LEU A 581 -14.61 23.73 -21.44
C LEU A 581 -13.47 22.85 -20.93
N ASN A 582 -12.27 23.03 -21.48
CA ASN A 582 -11.03 22.29 -21.17
C ASN A 582 -11.10 20.76 -21.40
N HIS A 583 -10.03 20.04 -21.09
CA HIS A 583 -9.92 18.56 -21.14
C HIS A 583 -10.28 17.91 -22.52
N PRO A 584 -9.70 18.34 -23.66
CA PRO A 584 -10.13 17.94 -25.01
C PRO A 584 -10.17 16.42 -25.26
N PHE A 585 -9.18 15.65 -24.81
CA PHE A 585 -9.14 14.18 -24.97
C PHE A 585 -10.31 13.45 -24.30
N LEU A 586 -10.93 14.05 -23.30
CA LEU A 586 -12.07 13.51 -22.56
C LEU A 586 -13.36 13.65 -23.38
N TYR A 587 -13.55 14.83 -23.97
CA TYR A 587 -14.74 15.16 -24.78
C TYR A 587 -14.65 14.70 -26.24
N TYR A 588 -13.46 14.42 -26.77
CA TYR A 588 -13.31 13.74 -28.06
C TYR A 588 -14.02 12.37 -28.09
N ARG A 589 -13.99 11.63 -26.96
CA ARG A 589 -14.75 10.37 -26.81
C ARG A 589 -16.27 10.60 -26.84
N LEU A 590 -16.75 11.66 -26.18
CA LEU A 590 -18.16 12.06 -26.20
C LEU A 590 -18.62 12.43 -27.62
N ALA A 591 -17.77 13.11 -28.39
CA ALA A 591 -18.07 13.44 -29.77
C ALA A 591 -18.33 12.21 -30.65
N ASN A 592 -17.57 11.12 -30.45
CA ASN A 592 -17.72 9.88 -31.20
C ASN A 592 -18.99 9.09 -30.85
N GLU A 593 -19.49 9.18 -29.61
CA GLU A 593 -20.73 8.52 -29.17
C GLU A 593 -22.00 9.34 -29.50
N LEU A 594 -21.86 10.64 -29.80
CA LEU A 594 -22.97 11.52 -30.22
C LEU A 594 -23.37 11.28 -31.70
N PRO A 595 -24.61 11.62 -32.11
CA PRO A 595 -25.06 11.55 -33.51
C PRO A 595 -24.22 12.37 -34.49
N ALA A 596 -24.22 11.98 -35.77
CA ALA A 596 -23.46 12.65 -36.84
C ALA A 596 -23.99 14.06 -37.20
N THR A 597 -25.20 14.40 -36.75
CA THR A 597 -25.83 15.72 -36.97
C THR A 597 -25.41 16.79 -35.94
N VAL A 598 -24.63 16.43 -34.92
CA VAL A 598 -24.21 17.34 -33.83
C VAL A 598 -22.73 17.68 -33.97
N SER A 599 -22.40 18.97 -33.99
CA SER A 599 -21.03 19.47 -33.94
C SER A 599 -20.54 19.53 -32.49
N VAL A 600 -19.25 19.23 -32.26
CA VAL A 600 -18.66 19.22 -30.92
C VAL A 600 -17.34 19.96 -30.94
N HIS A 601 -17.26 21.02 -30.13
CA HIS A 601 -16.10 21.90 -30.01
C HIS A 601 -15.61 21.94 -28.56
N ASN A 602 -14.30 22.11 -28.38
CA ASN A 602 -13.65 22.31 -27.10
C ASN A 602 -13.00 23.67 -27.06
N VAL A 603 -13.26 24.43 -25.99
CA VAL A 603 -12.56 25.67 -25.69
C VAL A 603 -11.46 25.32 -24.70
N ASN A 604 -10.23 25.26 -25.19
CA ASN A 604 -9.03 24.90 -24.45
C ASN A 604 -8.33 26.16 -23.92
N MET A 605 -8.25 26.31 -22.60
CA MET A 605 -7.68 27.47 -21.92
C MET A 605 -6.18 27.30 -21.61
N PHE A 606 -5.63 26.10 -21.83
CA PHE A 606 -4.30 25.70 -21.34
C PHE A 606 -3.21 25.98 -22.37
N HIS A 607 -2.85 27.26 -22.55
CA HIS A 607 -1.73 27.65 -23.43
C HIS A 607 -0.49 28.14 -22.65
N ALA A 608 0.69 27.95 -23.24
CA ALA A 608 2.00 28.04 -22.58
C ALA A 608 2.29 29.39 -21.88
N ASP A 609 1.96 30.51 -22.53
CA ASP A 609 2.22 31.85 -22.03
C ASP A 609 0.99 32.49 -21.39
N LEU A 610 0.81 32.23 -20.09
CA LEU A 610 -0.06 33.04 -19.24
C LEU A 610 0.67 34.34 -18.88
N GLU A 611 0.42 35.41 -19.64
CA GLU A 611 0.92 36.74 -19.31
C GLU A 611 0.49 37.16 -17.89
N SER A 612 1.39 37.88 -17.20
CA SER A 612 1.26 38.24 -15.78
C SER A 612 0.01 39.06 -15.43
N GLY A 613 -0.68 39.65 -16.41
CA GLY A 613 -1.95 40.35 -16.23
C GLY A 613 -3.18 39.45 -16.01
N LEU A 614 -3.12 38.16 -16.38
CA LEU A 614 -4.29 37.26 -16.31
C LEU A 614 -4.56 36.69 -14.91
N ALA A 615 -3.61 36.82 -13.97
CA ALA A 615 -3.56 36.06 -12.71
C ALA A 615 -4.66 36.36 -11.67
N ASP A 616 -5.45 37.44 -11.84
CA ASP A 616 -6.44 37.92 -10.87
C ASP A 616 -7.86 38.14 -11.45
N LEU A 617 -8.12 37.76 -12.71
CA LEU A 617 -9.40 38.01 -13.39
C LEU A 617 -10.62 37.38 -12.67
N PRO A 618 -11.79 38.06 -12.68
CA PRO A 618 -13.04 37.51 -12.16
C PRO A 618 -13.68 36.51 -13.15
N ILE A 619 -14.57 35.64 -12.65
CA ILE A 619 -15.25 34.60 -13.45
C ILE A 619 -16.07 35.22 -14.58
N GLU A 620 -16.61 36.41 -14.36
CA GLU A 620 -17.45 37.18 -15.26
C GLU A 620 -16.70 37.73 -16.49
N ASP A 621 -15.40 38.03 -16.36
CA ASP A 621 -14.53 38.43 -17.49
C ASP A 621 -13.95 37.20 -18.19
N ILE A 622 -13.55 36.19 -17.40
CA ILE A 622 -13.12 34.85 -17.88
C ILE A 622 -14.19 34.22 -18.78
N ALA A 623 -15.47 34.27 -18.38
CA ALA A 623 -16.59 33.79 -19.19
C ALA A 623 -16.81 34.61 -20.47
N ARG A 624 -16.48 35.91 -20.48
CA ARG A 624 -16.59 36.75 -21.68
C ARG A 624 -15.58 36.33 -22.75
N HIS A 625 -14.31 36.16 -22.35
CA HIS A 625 -13.28 35.62 -23.23
C HIS A 625 -13.65 34.23 -23.77
N ALA A 626 -14.22 33.36 -22.92
CA ALA A 626 -14.73 32.06 -23.35
C ALA A 626 -15.76 32.18 -24.49
N ILE A 627 -16.74 33.07 -24.35
CA ILE A 627 -17.80 33.27 -25.35
C ILE A 627 -17.24 33.82 -26.66
N ASP A 628 -16.35 34.81 -26.56
CA ASP A 628 -15.77 35.46 -27.74
C ASP A 628 -14.84 34.47 -28.49
N THR A 629 -14.29 33.46 -27.80
CA THR A 629 -13.56 32.32 -28.38
C THR A 629 -14.47 31.35 -29.14
N MET A 630 -15.68 31.08 -28.64
CA MET A 630 -16.59 30.08 -29.22
C MET A 630 -17.13 30.48 -30.60
N GLN A 631 -17.06 31.77 -30.96
CA GLN A 631 -17.50 32.35 -32.24
C GLN A 631 -18.89 31.84 -32.67
N ILE A 632 -19.82 31.75 -31.71
CA ILE A 632 -21.16 31.20 -31.94
C ILE A 632 -21.93 32.11 -32.90
N ASP A 633 -22.19 31.62 -34.10
CA ASP A 633 -23.07 32.24 -35.07
C ASP A 633 -24.51 32.30 -34.52
N ALA A 634 -25.21 33.42 -34.72
CA ALA A 634 -26.60 33.60 -34.28
C ALA A 634 -27.60 32.66 -34.99
N SER A 635 -27.17 31.96 -36.05
CA SER A 635 -27.91 30.90 -36.74
C SER A 635 -27.59 29.48 -36.25
N ALA A 636 -26.70 29.32 -35.26
CA ALA A 636 -26.49 28.04 -34.59
C ALA A 636 -27.80 27.54 -33.94
N GLY A 637 -28.01 26.22 -33.97
CA GLY A 637 -29.08 25.57 -33.23
C GLY A 637 -28.82 25.57 -31.73
N PRO A 638 -29.71 24.97 -30.91
CA PRO A 638 -29.59 25.00 -29.46
C PRO A 638 -28.22 24.52 -29.00
N VAL A 639 -27.48 25.38 -28.30
CA VAL A 639 -26.12 25.09 -27.84
C VAL A 639 -26.12 24.50 -26.44
N ALA A 640 -25.27 23.50 -26.20
CA ALA A 640 -25.03 22.95 -24.88
C ALA A 640 -23.66 23.40 -24.35
N ILE A 641 -23.61 23.94 -23.12
CA ILE A 641 -22.36 24.34 -22.46
C ILE A 641 -22.04 23.33 -21.35
N VAL A 642 -20.84 22.75 -21.36
CA VAL A 642 -20.46 21.64 -20.48
C VAL A 642 -19.15 21.93 -19.74
N GLY A 643 -19.14 21.72 -18.42
CA GLY A 643 -17.94 21.93 -17.59
C GLY A 643 -17.80 20.96 -16.43
N LEU A 644 -16.59 20.42 -16.25
CA LEU A 644 -16.17 19.59 -15.12
C LEU A 644 -15.55 20.45 -14.01
N CYS A 645 -15.87 20.13 -12.75
CA CYS A 645 -15.30 20.78 -11.57
C CYS A 645 -15.49 22.31 -11.59
N VAL A 646 -14.41 23.09 -11.46
CA VAL A 646 -14.43 24.55 -11.50
C VAL A 646 -14.90 25.09 -12.86
N ASN A 647 -14.65 24.36 -13.96
CA ASN A 647 -15.16 24.72 -15.29
C ASN A 647 -16.70 24.68 -15.33
N GLY A 648 -17.35 23.89 -14.46
CA GLY A 648 -18.82 23.91 -14.31
C GLY A 648 -19.37 25.24 -13.78
N ILE A 649 -18.58 25.96 -12.98
CA ILE A 649 -18.94 27.31 -12.49
C ILE A 649 -18.81 28.34 -13.62
N VAL A 650 -17.74 28.23 -14.42
CA VAL A 650 -17.55 29.05 -15.64
C VAL A 650 -18.66 28.77 -16.66
N ALA A 651 -19.01 27.50 -16.90
CA ALA A 651 -20.08 27.09 -17.81
C ALA A 651 -21.45 27.72 -17.47
N MET A 652 -21.75 27.87 -16.18
CA MET A 652 -22.97 28.54 -15.70
C MET A 652 -22.97 30.04 -16.01
N GLU A 653 -21.86 30.73 -15.78
CA GLU A 653 -21.72 32.16 -16.08
C GLU A 653 -21.67 32.43 -17.60
N VAL A 654 -21.00 31.58 -18.38
CA VAL A 654 -21.04 31.57 -19.84
C VAL A 654 -22.47 31.41 -20.33
N SER A 655 -23.22 30.44 -19.80
CA SER A 655 -24.61 30.21 -20.20
C SER A 655 -25.54 31.37 -19.83
N ARG A 656 -25.23 32.11 -18.75
CA ARG A 656 -25.93 33.35 -18.39
C ARG A 656 -25.69 34.44 -19.43
N GLN A 657 -24.41 34.74 -19.73
CA GLN A 657 -24.04 35.79 -20.69
C GLN A 657 -24.44 35.46 -22.13
N LEU A 658 -24.45 34.18 -22.54
CA LEU A 658 -24.94 33.76 -23.86
C LEU A 658 -26.44 34.02 -24.03
N ARG A 659 -27.26 33.73 -23.01
CA ARG A 659 -28.69 34.06 -23.03
C ARG A 659 -28.95 35.57 -23.00
N GLU A 660 -28.09 36.35 -22.33
CA GLU A 660 -28.12 37.83 -22.40
C GLU A 660 -27.71 38.36 -23.80
N LYS A 661 -26.81 37.67 -24.50
CA LYS A 661 -26.51 37.91 -25.93
C LYS A 661 -27.60 37.35 -26.88
N GLY A 662 -28.66 36.73 -26.38
CA GLY A 662 -29.79 36.21 -27.16
C GLY A 662 -29.59 34.83 -27.79
N ILE A 663 -28.53 34.10 -27.42
CA ILE A 663 -28.23 32.75 -27.96
C ILE A 663 -29.08 31.68 -27.23
N GLU A 664 -29.65 30.75 -27.99
CA GLU A 664 -30.43 29.63 -27.45
C GLU A 664 -29.53 28.57 -26.78
N VAL A 665 -29.29 28.71 -25.47
CA VAL A 665 -28.59 27.69 -24.67
C VAL A 665 -29.59 26.64 -24.20
N GLY A 666 -29.60 25.48 -24.88
CA GLY A 666 -30.56 24.39 -24.64
C GLY A 666 -30.35 23.65 -23.31
N PHE A 667 -29.11 23.53 -22.83
CA PHE A 667 -28.81 23.16 -21.44
C PHE A 667 -27.40 23.56 -20.98
N THR A 668 -27.22 23.60 -19.66
CA THR A 668 -25.93 23.79 -19.00
C THR A 668 -25.61 22.57 -18.14
N ALA A 669 -24.56 21.81 -18.47
CA ALA A 669 -24.19 20.58 -17.75
C ALA A 669 -22.99 20.81 -16.82
N MET A 670 -23.21 20.61 -15.52
CA MET A 670 -22.22 20.83 -14.46
C MET A 670 -21.83 19.49 -13.82
N ILE A 671 -20.58 19.06 -14.02
CA ILE A 671 -20.09 17.75 -13.58
C ILE A 671 -19.22 17.92 -12.32
N ASP A 672 -19.61 17.27 -11.21
CA ASP A 672 -18.88 17.25 -9.92
C ASP A 672 -18.54 18.66 -9.33
N ALA A 673 -19.29 19.68 -9.73
CA ALA A 673 -19.07 21.08 -9.39
C ALA A 673 -19.70 21.45 -8.03
N TRP A 674 -18.95 22.17 -7.18
CA TRP A 674 -19.41 22.64 -5.87
C TRP A 674 -19.83 24.12 -5.90
N ALA A 675 -20.85 24.48 -5.12
CA ALA A 675 -21.32 25.85 -5.02
C ALA A 675 -20.25 26.81 -4.45
N PRO A 676 -20.00 27.98 -5.09
CA PRO A 676 -19.11 29.01 -4.58
C PRO A 676 -19.45 29.41 -3.14
N GLY A 677 -18.41 29.60 -2.31
CA GLY A 677 -18.56 30.01 -0.90
C GLY A 677 -19.18 28.98 0.07
N TYR A 678 -19.83 27.91 -0.41
CA TYR A 678 -20.62 26.99 0.44
C TYR A 678 -19.81 26.29 1.55
N PHE A 679 -18.55 25.92 1.30
CA PHE A 679 -17.69 25.38 2.37
C PHE A 679 -17.34 26.43 3.44
N ALA A 680 -17.33 27.73 3.10
CA ALA A 680 -16.96 28.80 4.01
C ALA A 680 -18.12 29.24 4.93
N SER A 681 -19.38 29.03 4.53
CA SER A 681 -20.56 29.32 5.35
C SER A 681 -20.84 28.27 6.43
N LEU A 682 -20.30 27.05 6.29
CA LEU A 682 -20.45 25.99 7.30
C LEU A 682 -19.65 26.29 8.58
N PRO A 683 -20.06 25.78 9.76
CA PRO A 683 -19.29 25.92 11.00
C PRO A 683 -17.88 25.34 10.89
N LYS A 684 -16.86 26.01 11.44
CA LYS A 684 -15.43 25.62 11.30
C LYS A 684 -15.10 24.16 11.71
N ARG A 685 -15.90 23.53 12.57
CA ARG A 685 -15.78 22.08 12.89
C ARG A 685 -16.21 21.19 11.71
N GLU A 686 -17.32 21.52 11.04
CA GLU A 686 -17.72 20.80 9.83
C GLU A 686 -16.77 21.08 8.67
N GLN A 687 -16.25 22.31 8.52
CA GLN A 687 -15.19 22.61 7.54
C GLN A 687 -13.96 21.69 7.71
N LYS A 688 -13.45 21.54 8.94
CA LYS A 688 -12.29 20.66 9.24
C LYS A 688 -12.60 19.16 9.20
N ARG A 689 -13.85 18.76 9.36
CA ARG A 689 -14.32 17.38 9.13
C ARG A 689 -14.35 17.08 7.63
N TRP A 690 -15.06 17.90 6.87
CA TRP A 690 -15.32 17.67 5.46
C TRP A 690 -14.08 17.89 4.59
N GLY A 691 -13.20 18.82 4.96
CA GLY A 691 -11.89 18.99 4.33
C GLY A 691 -10.98 17.77 4.49
N ARG A 692 -11.13 16.98 5.57
CA ARG A 692 -10.47 15.66 5.70
C ARG A 692 -11.20 14.59 4.89
N GLU A 693 -12.52 14.41 5.07
CA GLU A 693 -13.29 13.42 4.29
C GLU A 693 -13.11 13.59 2.77
N ARG A 694 -13.08 14.83 2.25
CA ARG A 694 -12.88 15.13 0.83
C ARG A 694 -11.44 14.89 0.37
N ARG A 695 -10.42 15.13 1.22
CA ARG A 695 -9.03 14.72 0.91
C ARG A 695 -8.90 13.20 0.89
N SER A 696 -9.37 12.52 1.93
CA SER A 696 -9.32 11.05 2.03
C SER A 696 -10.05 10.38 0.86
N LYS A 697 -11.22 10.88 0.44
CA LYS A 697 -11.97 10.29 -0.69
C LYS A 697 -11.47 10.68 -2.08
N ARG A 698 -10.82 11.85 -2.26
CA ARG A 698 -10.09 12.17 -3.52
C ARG A 698 -8.86 11.27 -3.66
N LEU A 699 -8.11 11.07 -2.57
CA LEU A 699 -6.99 10.15 -2.52
C LEU A 699 -7.48 8.71 -2.81
N ALA A 700 -8.49 8.23 -2.07
CA ALA A 700 -9.10 6.90 -2.19
C ALA A 700 -9.89 6.63 -3.49
N TYR A 701 -9.62 7.42 -4.52
CA TYR A 701 -10.22 7.31 -5.84
C TYR A 701 -9.20 7.50 -6.96
N PHE A 702 -8.45 8.61 -6.96
CA PHE A 702 -7.39 8.83 -7.96
C PHE A 702 -6.29 7.78 -7.84
N THR A 703 -5.92 7.41 -6.60
CA THR A 703 -4.99 6.30 -6.38
C THR A 703 -5.63 4.97 -6.78
N LYS A 704 -6.94 4.75 -6.58
CA LYS A 704 -7.67 3.54 -7.03
C LYS A 704 -7.78 3.41 -8.55
N LYS A 705 -7.79 4.51 -9.28
CA LYS A 705 -7.82 4.47 -10.75
C LYS A 705 -6.41 4.30 -11.34
N LEU A 706 -5.38 4.83 -10.67
CA LEU A 706 -3.98 4.48 -10.88
C LEU A 706 -3.71 2.99 -10.59
N LEU A 707 -4.28 2.47 -9.51
CA LEU A 707 -4.28 1.06 -9.12
C LEU A 707 -4.82 0.15 -10.24
N LEU A 708 -6.02 0.48 -10.74
CA LEU A 708 -6.68 -0.25 -11.83
C LEU A 708 -5.98 -0.08 -13.20
N GLY A 709 -4.79 0.50 -13.25
CA GLY A 709 -3.96 0.65 -14.45
C GLY A 709 -4.43 1.75 -15.41
N ARG A 710 -5.18 2.75 -14.94
CA ARG A 710 -5.92 3.71 -15.78
C ARG A 710 -5.47 5.18 -15.67
N ILE A 711 -4.51 5.54 -14.80
CA ILE A 711 -3.59 6.67 -15.01
C ILE A 711 -2.16 6.17 -14.81
N ARG A 712 -1.15 6.99 -15.11
CA ARG A 712 0.26 6.64 -14.88
C ARG A 712 0.81 7.37 -13.66
N LEU A 713 2.01 6.94 -13.32
CA LEU A 713 2.83 7.38 -12.20
C LEU A 713 3.05 8.91 -12.22
N ILE A 714 3.74 9.43 -13.24
CA ILE A 714 4.13 10.86 -13.27
C ILE A 714 2.92 11.82 -13.24
N ASP A 715 1.78 11.37 -13.77
CA ASP A 715 0.50 12.09 -13.78
C ASP A 715 -0.08 12.28 -12.34
N TYR A 716 0.29 11.41 -11.38
CA TYR A 716 -0.30 11.37 -10.04
C TYR A 716 0.28 12.40 -9.05
N LEU A 717 1.60 12.62 -8.97
CA LEU A 717 2.11 13.70 -8.09
C LEU A 717 1.92 15.08 -8.70
N LYS A 718 1.71 15.19 -10.03
CA LYS A 718 1.22 16.40 -10.69
C LYS A 718 -0.15 16.82 -10.11
N GLU A 719 -1.09 15.88 -9.96
CA GLU A 719 -2.42 16.05 -9.34
C GLU A 719 -2.39 16.46 -7.83
N PHE A 720 -1.21 16.46 -7.17
CA PHE A 720 -1.04 16.87 -5.76
C PHE A 720 -0.14 18.11 -5.52
N GLU A 721 0.25 18.85 -6.57
CA GLU A 721 0.97 20.13 -6.48
C GLU A 721 2.26 20.14 -5.62
N ILE A 722 3.20 19.22 -5.86
CA ILE A 722 4.56 19.34 -5.30
C ILE A 722 5.35 20.39 -6.09
N SER A 723 5.99 21.34 -5.39
CA SER A 723 6.35 22.63 -5.97
C SER A 723 7.51 22.62 -6.98
N LEU A 724 7.36 23.40 -8.06
CA LEU A 724 8.34 23.62 -9.13
C LEU A 724 9.75 24.04 -8.65
N ALA A 725 9.85 24.70 -7.49
CA ALA A 725 11.15 25.07 -6.89
C ALA A 725 11.96 23.85 -6.40
N LEU A 726 11.28 22.81 -5.91
CA LEU A 726 11.89 21.56 -5.47
C LEU A 726 12.32 20.69 -6.66
N LEU A 727 11.52 20.69 -7.73
CA LEU A 727 11.83 19.96 -8.97
C LEU A 727 13.08 20.53 -9.67
N ARG A 728 13.27 21.85 -9.69
CA ARG A 728 14.46 22.51 -10.27
C ARG A 728 15.77 22.23 -9.53
N LEU A 729 15.73 21.76 -8.28
CA LEU A 729 16.94 21.40 -7.51
C LEU A 729 17.57 20.08 -7.95
N PHE A 730 16.79 19.15 -8.51
CA PHE A 730 17.26 17.81 -8.89
C PHE A 730 17.72 17.69 -10.35
N GLY A 731 18.26 18.78 -10.92
CA GLY A 731 18.87 18.76 -12.26
C GLY A 731 17.88 18.68 -13.43
N VAL A 732 16.58 18.58 -13.17
CA VAL A 732 15.50 18.69 -14.16
C VAL A 732 15.64 20.03 -14.89
N LYS A 733 16.09 19.98 -16.15
CA LYS A 733 16.02 21.14 -17.05
C LYS A 733 14.56 21.52 -17.20
N ALA A 734 14.27 22.81 -17.38
CA ALA A 734 12.92 23.39 -17.37
C ALA A 734 12.01 22.99 -18.56
N GLY A 735 12.27 21.86 -19.22
CA GLY A 735 11.51 21.28 -20.34
C GLY A 735 11.20 19.78 -20.22
N GLU A 736 11.27 19.18 -19.01
CA GLU A 736 10.69 17.84 -18.77
C GLU A 736 9.18 17.87 -18.44
N TYR A 737 8.65 19.04 -18.11
CA TYR A 737 7.23 19.34 -18.29
C TYR A 737 7.07 19.87 -19.71
N SER A 738 6.05 19.43 -20.44
CA SER A 738 5.67 20.16 -21.66
C SER A 738 5.12 21.54 -21.28
N PRO A 739 5.18 22.54 -22.18
CA PRO A 739 4.58 23.85 -21.94
C PRO A 739 3.09 23.77 -21.54
N GLU A 740 2.33 22.85 -22.15
CA GLU A 740 0.92 22.60 -21.83
C GLU A 740 0.71 22.15 -20.37
N GLU A 741 1.62 21.35 -19.80
CA GLU A 741 1.51 20.86 -18.43
C GLU A 741 1.75 21.96 -17.38
N GLN A 742 2.61 22.94 -17.67
CA GLN A 742 2.81 24.11 -16.81
C GLN A 742 1.63 25.08 -16.92
N ALA A 743 1.06 25.24 -18.12
CA ALA A 743 -0.15 26.03 -18.33
C ALA A 743 -1.37 25.47 -17.58
N ASN A 744 -1.59 24.15 -17.63
CA ASN A 744 -2.72 23.46 -16.99
C ASN A 744 -2.78 23.72 -15.46
N ASP A 745 -1.63 23.60 -14.78
CA ASP A 745 -1.49 23.89 -13.34
C ASP A 745 -1.85 25.36 -13.02
N ALA A 746 -1.35 26.29 -13.83
CA ALA A 746 -1.51 27.72 -13.61
C ALA A 746 -2.95 28.23 -13.90
N VAL A 747 -3.60 27.77 -14.97
CA VAL A 747 -5.03 28.09 -15.24
C VAL A 747 -5.94 27.49 -14.17
N THR A 748 -5.67 26.24 -13.75
CA THR A 748 -6.46 25.60 -12.68
C THR A 748 -6.41 26.42 -11.38
N LYS A 749 -5.25 27.01 -11.06
CA LYS A 749 -5.08 27.92 -9.92
C LYS A 749 -5.86 29.23 -10.08
N LEU A 750 -5.77 29.87 -11.24
CA LEU A 750 -6.56 31.08 -11.57
C LEU A 750 -8.07 30.84 -11.34
N LEU A 751 -8.62 29.80 -11.97
CA LEU A 751 -10.04 29.46 -11.88
C LEU A 751 -10.46 29.16 -10.43
N VAL A 752 -9.64 28.44 -9.66
CA VAL A 752 -9.91 28.13 -8.25
C VAL A 752 -9.80 29.36 -7.33
N ILE A 753 -9.01 30.38 -7.69
CA ILE A 753 -8.94 31.65 -6.96
C ILE A 753 -10.15 32.52 -7.29
N ALA A 754 -10.47 32.70 -8.58
CA ALA A 754 -11.62 33.47 -9.04
C ALA A 754 -12.96 32.92 -8.48
N ALA A 755 -13.15 31.60 -8.51
CA ALA A 755 -14.35 30.92 -7.99
C ALA A 755 -14.53 31.02 -6.46
N ARG A 756 -13.51 31.45 -5.70
CA ARG A 756 -13.66 31.77 -4.26
C ARG A 756 -14.20 33.18 -4.01
N ARG A 757 -14.05 34.08 -4.98
CA ARG A 757 -14.53 35.48 -4.92
C ARG A 757 -15.92 35.62 -5.54
N TYR A 758 -16.22 34.83 -6.57
CA TYR A 758 -17.51 34.79 -7.27
C TYR A 758 -18.69 34.44 -6.37
N LYS A 759 -19.83 35.08 -6.61
CA LYS A 759 -21.13 34.77 -5.98
C LYS A 759 -22.19 34.62 -7.06
N PRO A 760 -22.80 33.44 -7.25
CA PRO A 760 -23.83 33.28 -8.25
C PRO A 760 -25.10 34.04 -7.85
N ALA A 761 -25.78 34.62 -8.85
CA ALA A 761 -27.18 35.03 -8.73
C ALA A 761 -28.09 33.80 -8.53
N GLN A 762 -29.36 33.99 -8.17
CA GLN A 762 -30.32 32.87 -8.12
C GLN A 762 -30.64 32.37 -9.54
N VAL A 763 -30.06 31.24 -9.92
CA VAL A 763 -30.24 30.60 -11.23
C VAL A 763 -31.47 29.70 -11.18
N ARG A 764 -32.66 30.31 -11.27
CA ARG A 764 -33.96 29.60 -11.34
C ARG A 764 -34.22 29.00 -12.74
N ASP A 765 -33.18 28.45 -13.36
CA ASP A 765 -33.17 27.96 -14.74
C ASP A 765 -33.33 26.43 -14.77
N PRO A 766 -34.43 25.89 -15.32
CA PRO A 766 -34.66 24.44 -15.39
C PRO A 766 -33.78 23.74 -16.45
N SER A 767 -33.01 24.47 -17.26
CA SER A 767 -32.07 23.90 -18.24
C SER A 767 -30.69 23.54 -17.64
N VAL A 768 -30.48 23.74 -16.34
CA VAL A 768 -29.30 23.23 -15.61
C VAL A 768 -29.41 21.73 -15.37
N ILE A 769 -28.32 20.99 -15.59
CA ILE A 769 -28.19 19.55 -15.31
C ILE A 769 -27.01 19.33 -14.36
N LEU A 770 -27.27 18.74 -13.19
CA LEU A 770 -26.26 18.43 -12.16
C LEU A 770 -25.84 16.96 -12.26
N LEU A 771 -24.60 16.75 -12.72
CA LEU A 771 -23.99 15.43 -12.87
C LEU A 771 -23.12 15.11 -11.65
N ARG A 772 -23.59 14.18 -10.82
CA ARG A 772 -22.99 13.82 -9.53
C ARG A 772 -22.27 12.48 -9.64
N SER A 773 -21.02 12.44 -9.24
CA SER A 773 -20.31 11.17 -9.07
C SER A 773 -20.92 10.31 -7.96
N ARG A 774 -21.13 9.01 -8.22
CA ARG A 774 -21.64 8.03 -7.23
C ARG A 774 -20.62 7.70 -6.14
N ALA A 775 -19.33 7.74 -6.47
CA ALA A 775 -18.25 7.54 -5.49
C ALA A 775 -18.11 8.72 -4.50
N ASN A 776 -18.66 9.90 -4.82
CA ASN A 776 -18.78 10.98 -3.84
C ASN A 776 -19.69 10.59 -2.66
N HIS A 777 -19.35 11.14 -1.49
CA HIS A 777 -19.98 10.81 -0.21
C HIS A 777 -21.52 10.95 -0.27
N PRO A 778 -22.34 9.99 0.21
CA PRO A 778 -23.81 10.07 0.16
C PRO A 778 -24.41 11.37 0.73
N ARG A 779 -23.88 11.86 1.87
CA ARG A 779 -24.21 13.19 2.44
C ARG A 779 -23.93 14.37 1.48
N ALA A 780 -22.87 14.33 0.67
CA ALA A 780 -22.58 15.36 -0.34
C ALA A 780 -23.58 15.30 -1.52
N ARG A 781 -23.92 14.10 -1.99
CA ARG A 781 -24.99 13.89 -2.97
C ARG A 781 -26.34 14.39 -2.46
N LYS A 782 -26.70 14.10 -1.19
CA LYS A 782 -27.92 14.61 -0.53
C LYS A 782 -27.96 16.14 -0.39
N LEU A 783 -26.81 16.81 -0.35
CA LEU A 783 -26.70 18.27 -0.24
C LEU A 783 -26.56 18.98 -1.60
N LEU A 784 -26.75 18.26 -2.72
CA LEU A 784 -26.58 18.78 -4.09
C LEU A 784 -25.30 19.60 -4.27
N PHE A 785 -24.20 19.18 -3.66
CA PHE A 785 -22.89 19.88 -3.74
C PHE A 785 -22.95 21.37 -3.33
N GLY A 786 -23.93 21.73 -2.48
CA GLY A 786 -24.17 23.09 -1.98
C GLY A 786 -25.15 23.93 -2.83
N TRP A 787 -25.60 23.43 -3.98
CA TRP A 787 -26.40 24.22 -4.93
C TRP A 787 -27.89 24.35 -4.59
N GLY A 788 -28.40 23.66 -3.56
CA GLY A 788 -29.83 23.46 -3.32
C GLY A 788 -30.71 24.70 -3.07
N GLU A 789 -30.12 25.88 -2.81
CA GLU A 789 -30.84 27.17 -2.71
C GLU A 789 -30.61 28.10 -3.92
N ALA A 790 -29.74 27.69 -4.86
CA ALA A 790 -29.28 28.50 -5.99
C ALA A 790 -29.79 28.01 -7.36
N VAL A 791 -30.23 26.73 -7.45
CA VAL A 791 -30.84 26.13 -8.65
C VAL A 791 -32.36 25.95 -8.50
N ALA A 792 -33.05 25.54 -9.56
CA ALA A 792 -34.48 25.25 -9.52
C ALA A 792 -34.79 23.95 -8.75
N ALA A 793 -36.01 23.86 -8.18
CA ALA A 793 -36.41 22.70 -7.36
C ALA A 793 -36.61 21.41 -8.16
N ASP A 794 -36.78 21.54 -9.48
CA ASP A 794 -36.96 20.50 -10.49
C ASP A 794 -35.70 20.28 -11.37
N THR A 795 -34.58 20.94 -11.06
CA THR A 795 -33.29 20.77 -11.75
C THR A 795 -32.91 19.29 -11.87
N MET A 796 -32.54 18.86 -13.09
CA MET A 796 -32.25 17.46 -13.39
C MET A 796 -30.95 17.02 -12.70
N VAL A 797 -31.00 15.95 -11.91
CA VAL A 797 -29.84 15.40 -11.18
C VAL A 797 -29.57 13.97 -11.59
N VAL A 798 -28.36 13.68 -12.05
CA VAL A 798 -27.96 12.37 -12.60
C VAL A 798 -26.74 11.85 -11.83
N ASP A 799 -26.85 10.63 -11.30
CA ASP A 799 -25.77 9.94 -10.56
C ASP A 799 -24.97 9.03 -11.52
N ILE A 800 -23.71 9.39 -11.80
CA ILE A 800 -22.79 8.69 -12.73
C ILE A 800 -21.70 7.89 -11.99
N ASP A 801 -21.34 6.71 -12.51
CA ASP A 801 -20.37 5.80 -11.85
C ASP A 801 -18.91 6.19 -12.12
N GLY A 802 -18.13 6.27 -11.04
CA GLY A 802 -16.80 6.89 -11.01
C GLY A 802 -16.80 8.23 -10.26
N TRP A 803 -15.73 9.01 -10.41
CA TRP A 803 -15.46 10.29 -9.72
C TRP A 803 -14.56 11.16 -10.60
N HIS A 804 -14.75 12.48 -10.56
CA HIS A 804 -14.09 13.44 -11.46
C HIS A 804 -14.02 12.96 -12.93
N GLU A 805 -12.88 13.07 -13.59
CA GLU A 805 -12.65 12.65 -14.99
C GLU A 805 -12.99 11.19 -15.27
N ASP A 806 -12.93 10.30 -14.30
CA ASP A 806 -13.22 8.86 -14.45
C ASP A 806 -14.61 8.46 -13.94
N SER A 807 -15.47 9.45 -13.69
CA SER A 807 -16.90 9.30 -13.99
C SER A 807 -17.18 9.26 -15.51
N LEU A 808 -16.21 9.68 -16.35
CA LEU A 808 -16.30 9.74 -17.81
C LEU A 808 -15.50 8.59 -18.45
N THR A 809 -15.75 7.37 -17.96
CA THR A 809 -15.33 6.13 -18.66
C THR A 809 -16.16 5.90 -19.93
N SER A 810 -15.77 4.93 -20.77
CA SER A 810 -16.53 4.56 -21.98
C SER A 810 -17.97 4.07 -21.73
N ASN A 811 -18.38 3.87 -20.47
CA ASN A 811 -19.79 3.67 -20.13
C ASN A 811 -20.46 5.00 -19.79
N GLY A 812 -19.92 5.76 -18.82
CA GLY A 812 -20.45 7.08 -18.45
C GLY A 812 -20.50 8.09 -19.60
N ILE A 813 -19.60 8.00 -20.58
CA ILE A 813 -19.65 8.82 -21.79
C ILE A 813 -20.80 8.42 -22.73
N ARG A 814 -21.16 7.12 -22.80
CA ARG A 814 -22.35 6.66 -23.55
C ARG A 814 -23.64 7.05 -22.85
N ASP A 815 -23.67 6.98 -21.52
CA ASP A 815 -24.78 7.48 -20.70
C ASP A 815 -25.02 8.97 -20.94
N LEU A 816 -23.94 9.77 -20.98
CA LEU A 816 -24.01 11.20 -21.33
C LEU A 816 -24.43 11.46 -22.77
N ALA A 817 -23.86 10.75 -23.75
CA ALA A 817 -24.21 10.90 -25.16
C ALA A 817 -25.71 10.65 -25.39
N SER A 818 -26.29 9.66 -24.71
CA SER A 818 -27.73 9.39 -24.71
C SER A 818 -28.54 10.58 -24.18
N ILE A 819 -28.22 11.07 -22.98
CA ILE A 819 -28.93 12.21 -22.35
C ILE A 819 -28.82 13.49 -23.21
N PHE A 820 -27.63 13.75 -23.77
CA PHE A 820 -27.37 14.94 -24.57
C PHE A 820 -28.07 14.86 -25.94
N SER A 821 -28.15 13.68 -26.55
CA SER A 821 -28.90 13.44 -27.80
C SER A 821 -30.41 13.67 -27.60
N GLN A 822 -30.97 13.13 -26.51
CA GLN A 822 -32.38 13.35 -26.14
C GLN A 822 -32.68 14.85 -25.95
N LYS A 823 -31.77 15.59 -25.29
CA LYS A 823 -31.95 17.02 -25.02
C LYS A 823 -31.76 17.93 -26.25
N LEU A 824 -30.89 17.59 -27.20
CA LEU A 824 -30.60 18.42 -28.38
C LEU A 824 -31.43 18.06 -29.62
N ILE A 825 -31.93 16.82 -29.72
CA ILE A 825 -32.53 16.29 -30.96
C ILE A 825 -33.90 15.61 -30.70
N GLY A 826 -34.31 15.42 -29.44
CA GLY A 826 -35.63 14.90 -29.10
C GLY A 826 -35.88 13.43 -29.48
N LYS A 827 -34.84 12.59 -29.42
CA LYS A 827 -34.89 11.14 -29.69
C LYS A 827 -34.17 10.35 -28.60
#